data_AF-A0A223CZB1-F1
#
_entry.id   AF-A0A223CZB1-F1
#
_cell.length_a   1.000
_cell.length_b   1.000
_cell.length_c   1.000
_cell.angle_alpha   90.00
_cell.angle_beta   90.00
_cell.angle_gamma   90.00
#
_symmetry.space_group_name_H-M   'P 1'
#
loop_
_entity.id
_entity.type
_entity.pdbx_description
1 polymer ?
#
loop_
_entity_poly.entity_id
_entity_poly.type
_entity_poly.pdbx_seq_one_letter_code
_entity_poly.pdbx_strand_id
1 'polypeptide(L)'
;MKNQFVSRIVKPTHKRTVVVDGNHIFELEEILQEEKVPRSGVNNIVNTAVEIVENLQEPTQKGEKRGLIFGKIQSGKTNMLIGSIAMAADNSYRCFIVLTSDNLWLYDQTLSRLRKSLPGIKITGKEEWDPNSVGTIKKNLATDGVMLFVCTKNGVHLQNLIEVIQQTGAFRHPTIIFDDEADQASLDTNASKEDDEVSRINGRISALRDLFSSRTFVQVTATPQSLFLLGQEKPYRPEFTVLTEPGEAYVGGEDFFSENANCHYLQRVDEQELSSLSGKVSNVNKTIPQGLKLAICQFYVGSTIKILKREGRHFSFLCHVSLKKADHDHIRIIIQKYTEELALQLRSKEDSPKKIRIIKDLKQAYENLKPHVQKVPDFEEIEQKLVLYINNTAIQVINTDGANGQPRYDARYNILIGGTKLGRGVTIERLLVTYYGRQAKKPQMDTVLQHARMYGYRSRDLDVTRIFLPDHLVERFQLIYESETQLRDIIQKHKDDKGFRGIWLDTSIKPTRSNVLDPNELGFFAAGKAYFPHSPEYQGTEIVTNTESIDKLLQSYTETKGYKVSIDIIEQLLKWTKTHKESKGLWSDERIRLAVEHLKNEYTQAYLLVRRGRKLSRPDELRAVYTSADLQAADTDLPTLLMLRQEKTAAWAGNPFWIPVFRFPDGNFALITNLS
;
A
#
# COMPACT_ATOMS: atom_id res chain seq x y z
N MET A 1 4.66 -34.47 42.11
CA MET A 1 5.63 -33.95 41.13
C MET A 1 5.63 -32.44 41.26
N LYS A 2 6.78 -31.86 41.64
CA LYS A 2 6.92 -30.42 41.89
C LYS A 2 6.84 -29.64 40.57
N ASN A 3 6.09 -28.53 40.60
CA ASN A 3 6.04 -27.49 39.57
C ASN A 3 7.45 -27.14 39.06
N GLN A 4 7.77 -27.55 37.83
CA GLN A 4 8.76 -26.83 37.04
C GLN A 4 8.05 -25.62 36.44
N PHE A 5 8.09 -24.50 37.16
CA PHE A 5 7.98 -23.20 36.52
C PHE A 5 9.16 -23.10 35.56
N VAL A 6 8.89 -23.29 34.27
CA VAL A 6 9.82 -22.97 33.20
C VAL A 6 10.26 -21.52 33.40
N SER A 7 11.57 -21.29 33.42
CA SER A 7 12.15 -19.96 33.54
C SER A 7 11.62 -19.10 32.40
N ARG A 8 10.70 -18.18 32.70
CA ARG A 8 10.17 -17.24 31.71
C ARG A 8 11.32 -16.41 31.16
N ILE A 9 11.53 -16.44 29.85
CA ILE A 9 12.37 -15.45 29.18
C ILE A 9 11.63 -14.13 29.29
N VAL A 10 12.13 -13.33 30.21
CA VAL A 10 11.68 -11.98 30.43
C VAL A 10 12.62 -11.09 29.64
N LYS A 11 12.09 -10.38 28.65
CA LYS A 11 12.88 -9.34 27.97
C LYS A 11 12.69 -8.04 28.76
N PRO A 12 13.69 -7.54 29.49
CA PRO A 12 13.66 -6.17 29.96
C PRO A 12 13.73 -5.28 28.73
N THR A 13 12.71 -4.46 28.55
CA THR A 13 12.65 -3.49 27.47
C THR A 13 12.90 -2.12 28.07
N HIS A 14 13.12 -1.10 27.23
CA HIS A 14 13.31 0.27 27.74
C HIS A 14 12.09 0.82 28.49
N LYS A 15 10.91 0.17 28.37
CA LYS A 15 9.63 0.67 28.92
C LYS A 15 8.98 -0.26 29.95
N ARG A 16 9.06 -1.59 29.79
CA ARG A 16 8.51 -2.56 30.75
C ARG A 16 9.14 -3.95 30.61
N THR A 17 8.74 -4.85 31.49
CA THR A 17 9.09 -6.26 31.47
C THR A 17 8.05 -7.04 30.65
N VAL A 18 8.45 -7.67 29.54
CA VAL A 18 7.54 -8.46 28.68
C VAL A 18 7.87 -9.95 28.79
N VAL A 19 6.85 -10.76 29.05
CA VAL A 19 6.93 -12.23 28.95
C VAL A 19 6.86 -12.59 27.47
N VAL A 20 7.93 -13.21 26.94
CA VAL A 20 8.03 -13.50 25.49
C VAL A 20 7.86 -14.97 25.14
N ASP A 21 7.72 -15.84 26.14
CA ASP A 21 7.64 -17.30 26.03
C ASP A 21 6.43 -17.87 26.77
N GLY A 22 5.34 -17.11 26.82
CA GLY A 22 4.08 -17.57 27.41
C GLY A 22 3.39 -18.65 26.57
N ASN A 23 2.33 -19.24 27.12
CA ASN A 23 1.67 -20.38 26.49
C ASN A 23 0.99 -19.99 25.17
N HIS A 24 0.39 -18.79 25.11
CA HIS A 24 -0.33 -18.35 23.91
C HIS A 24 0.62 -18.08 22.75
N ILE A 25 1.75 -17.42 23.00
CA ILE A 25 2.74 -17.18 21.96
C ILE A 25 3.42 -18.47 21.51
N PHE A 26 3.72 -19.40 22.44
CA PHE A 26 4.31 -20.70 22.12
C PHE A 26 3.39 -21.52 21.18
N GLU A 27 2.10 -21.66 21.52
CA GLU A 27 1.13 -22.36 20.66
C GLU A 27 1.01 -21.71 19.28
N LEU A 28 1.03 -20.37 19.22
CA LEU A 28 1.00 -19.66 17.94
C LEU A 28 2.25 -19.95 17.09
N GLU A 29 3.43 -20.01 17.68
CA GLU A 29 4.66 -20.37 16.96
C GLU A 29 4.57 -21.78 16.36
N GLU A 30 4.05 -22.75 17.10
CA GLU A 30 3.84 -24.12 16.60
C GLU A 30 2.87 -24.12 15.39
N ILE A 31 1.73 -23.43 15.51
CA ILE A 31 0.74 -23.32 14.43
C ILE A 31 1.35 -22.65 13.18
N LEU A 32 2.11 -21.56 13.33
CA LEU A 32 2.74 -20.88 12.20
C LEU A 32 3.79 -21.78 11.51
N GLN A 33 4.51 -22.60 12.27
CA GLN A 33 5.46 -23.56 11.71
C GLN A 33 4.75 -24.69 10.95
N GLU A 34 3.62 -25.19 11.46
CA GLU A 34 2.77 -26.15 10.74
C GLU A 34 2.23 -25.57 9.42
N GLU A 35 1.91 -24.28 9.41
CA GLU A 35 1.54 -23.52 8.21
C GLU A 35 2.72 -23.21 7.27
N LYS A 36 3.92 -23.71 7.60
CA LYS A 36 5.17 -23.54 6.84
C LYS A 36 5.58 -22.08 6.69
N VAL A 37 5.24 -21.24 7.67
CA VAL A 37 5.81 -19.90 7.75
C VAL A 37 7.31 -20.03 8.07
N PRO A 38 8.21 -19.38 7.32
CA PRO A 38 9.64 -19.44 7.60
C PRO A 38 9.96 -18.98 9.03
N ARG A 39 10.96 -19.58 9.68
CA ARG A 39 11.38 -19.21 11.05
C ARG A 39 11.72 -17.72 11.18
N SER A 40 12.30 -17.11 10.15
CA SER A 40 12.54 -15.66 10.12
C SER A 40 11.24 -14.84 10.18
N GLY A 41 10.19 -15.30 9.51
CA GLY A 41 8.85 -14.72 9.56
C GLY A 41 8.18 -14.87 10.93
N VAL A 42 8.31 -16.04 11.56
CA VAL A 42 7.83 -16.27 12.93
C VAL A 42 8.54 -15.35 13.91
N ASN A 43 9.88 -15.30 13.87
CA ASN A 43 10.67 -14.41 14.73
C ASN A 43 10.30 -12.92 14.52
N ASN A 44 10.02 -12.52 13.28
CA ASN A 44 9.56 -11.16 12.98
C ASN A 44 8.20 -10.86 13.62
N ILE A 45 7.25 -11.80 13.54
CA ILE A 45 5.94 -11.68 14.21
C ILE A 45 6.12 -11.51 15.72
N VAL A 46 6.94 -12.37 16.33
CA VAL A 46 7.19 -12.35 17.79
C VAL A 46 7.87 -11.04 18.21
N ASN A 47 8.94 -10.62 17.53
CA ASN A 47 9.65 -9.38 17.84
C ASN A 47 8.75 -8.14 17.69
N THR A 48 7.93 -8.11 16.64
CA THR A 48 6.95 -7.04 16.42
C THR A 48 5.88 -7.04 17.52
N ALA A 49 5.38 -8.23 17.91
CA ALA A 49 4.41 -8.36 18.99
C ALA A 49 4.98 -7.88 20.33
N VAL A 50 6.25 -8.16 20.62
CA VAL A 50 6.95 -7.60 21.79
C VAL A 50 6.92 -6.08 21.75
N GLU A 51 7.35 -5.46 20.65
CA GLU A 51 7.38 -4.01 20.49
C GLU A 51 5.98 -3.37 20.64
N ILE A 52 4.94 -4.02 20.10
CA ILE A 52 3.56 -3.55 20.28
C ILE A 52 3.20 -3.60 21.76
N VAL A 53 3.41 -4.74 22.42
CA VAL A 53 3.10 -4.95 23.85
C VAL A 53 3.87 -3.98 24.73
N GLU A 54 5.11 -3.63 24.40
CA GLU A 54 5.90 -2.61 25.10
C GLU A 54 5.21 -1.24 25.11
N ASN A 55 4.50 -0.88 24.05
CA ASN A 55 3.91 0.44 23.87
C ASN A 55 2.45 0.55 24.34
N LEU A 56 1.77 -0.55 24.64
CA LEU A 56 0.38 -0.59 25.11
C LEU A 56 0.14 0.21 26.42
N GLN A 57 -1.12 0.45 26.77
CA GLN A 57 -1.50 0.98 28.07
C GLN A 57 -1.26 -0.06 29.17
N GLU A 58 -0.61 0.30 30.27
CA GLU A 58 -0.36 -0.66 31.36
C GLU A 58 -1.67 -1.24 31.91
N PRO A 59 -1.81 -2.58 32.01
CA PRO A 59 -3.06 -3.22 32.41
C PRO A 59 -3.58 -2.76 33.78
N THR A 60 -2.68 -2.40 34.68
CA THR A 60 -2.99 -1.96 36.05
C THR A 60 -3.29 -0.46 36.17
N GLN A 61 -3.07 0.31 35.10
CA GLN A 61 -3.23 1.76 35.10
C GLN A 61 -4.42 2.18 34.24
N LYS A 62 -5.20 3.14 34.74
CA LYS A 62 -6.27 3.76 33.95
C LYS A 62 -5.67 4.67 32.87
N GLY A 63 -6.33 4.71 31.72
CA GLY A 63 -5.92 5.54 30.59
C GLY A 63 -6.19 4.89 29.25
N GLU A 64 -5.85 5.63 28.20
CA GLU A 64 -5.87 5.16 26.83
C GLU A 64 -4.53 5.48 26.16
N LYS A 65 -4.01 4.53 25.40
CA LYS A 65 -2.98 4.79 24.39
C LYS A 65 -3.49 4.48 23.00
N ARG A 66 -2.99 5.21 22.01
CA ARG A 66 -3.31 5.00 20.59
C ARG A 66 -2.07 4.57 19.83
N GLY A 67 -2.17 3.44 19.12
CA GLY A 67 -1.06 2.87 18.36
C GLY A 67 -1.40 2.67 16.89
N LEU A 68 -0.39 2.61 16.05
CA LEU A 68 -0.52 2.23 14.64
C LEU A 68 0.42 1.08 14.33
N ILE A 69 -0.12 -0.02 13.79
CA ILE A 69 0.65 -1.06 13.10
C ILE A 69 0.61 -0.71 11.62
N PHE A 70 1.74 -0.24 11.10
CA PHE A 70 1.89 0.16 9.70
C PHE A 70 2.69 -0.90 8.94
N GLY A 71 2.04 -1.56 7.98
CA GLY A 71 2.66 -2.62 7.19
C GLY A 71 2.34 -2.50 5.71
N LYS A 72 3.23 -2.99 4.85
CA LYS A 72 3.02 -2.98 3.40
C LYS A 72 1.70 -3.70 3.00
N ILE A 73 1.20 -3.41 1.81
CA ILE A 73 -0.06 -4.00 1.31
C ILE A 73 0.12 -5.52 1.15
N GLN A 74 -0.83 -6.30 1.68
CA GLN A 74 -0.74 -7.77 1.70
C GLN A 74 0.56 -8.34 2.33
N SER A 75 1.18 -7.61 3.26
CA SER A 75 2.40 -8.06 3.98
C SER A 75 2.15 -9.13 5.05
N GLY A 76 0.88 -9.44 5.36
CA GLY A 76 0.52 -10.34 6.47
C GLY A 76 0.19 -9.64 7.79
N LYS A 77 -0.28 -8.38 7.75
CA LYS A 77 -0.71 -7.60 8.94
C LYS A 77 -1.64 -8.38 9.89
N THR A 78 -2.50 -9.25 9.38
CA THR A 78 -3.36 -10.12 10.22
C THR A 78 -2.54 -11.03 11.15
N ASN A 79 -1.41 -11.58 10.69
CA ASN A 79 -0.55 -12.39 11.55
C ASN A 79 0.13 -11.55 12.63
N MET A 80 0.44 -10.27 12.33
CA MET A 80 0.96 -9.33 13.33
C MET A 80 -0.08 -9.01 14.39
N LEU A 81 -1.34 -8.82 13.99
CA LEU A 81 -2.47 -8.67 14.91
C LEU A 81 -2.64 -9.92 15.79
N ILE A 82 -2.62 -11.12 15.21
CA ILE A 82 -2.72 -12.40 15.93
C ILE A 82 -1.57 -12.55 16.94
N GLY A 83 -0.33 -12.32 16.51
CA GLY A 83 0.85 -12.37 17.38
C GLY A 83 0.78 -11.38 18.53
N SER A 84 0.27 -10.18 18.27
CA SER A 84 0.06 -9.15 19.30
C SER A 84 -0.99 -9.59 20.33
N ILE A 85 -2.07 -10.23 19.90
CA ILE A 85 -3.10 -10.77 20.81
C ILE A 85 -2.51 -11.87 21.68
N ALA A 86 -1.80 -12.85 21.09
CA ALA A 86 -1.16 -13.94 21.82
C ALA A 86 -0.17 -13.41 22.87
N MET A 87 0.76 -12.54 22.45
CA MET A 87 1.74 -11.91 23.32
C MET A 87 1.07 -11.10 24.45
N ALA A 88 0.05 -10.31 24.14
CA ALA A 88 -0.66 -9.53 25.15
C ALA A 88 -1.44 -10.42 26.13
N ALA A 89 -2.01 -11.54 25.68
CA ALA A 89 -2.68 -12.50 26.56
C ALA A 89 -1.73 -13.07 27.62
N ASP A 90 -0.48 -13.37 27.23
CA ASP A 90 0.58 -13.80 28.14
C ASP A 90 1.07 -12.67 29.08
N ASN A 91 0.72 -11.42 28.77
CA ASN A 91 1.11 -10.21 29.51
C ASN A 91 -0.08 -9.52 30.22
N SER A 92 -1.03 -10.31 30.73
CA SER A 92 -2.15 -9.88 31.60
C SER A 92 -3.28 -9.10 30.92
N TYR A 93 -3.31 -9.01 29.59
CA TYR A 93 -4.50 -8.51 28.88
C TYR A 93 -5.50 -9.65 28.68
N ARG A 94 -6.76 -9.38 29.00
CA ARG A 94 -7.79 -10.44 29.07
C ARG A 94 -8.97 -10.21 28.16
N CYS A 95 -9.09 -9.02 27.59
CA CYS A 95 -10.17 -8.65 26.69
C CYS A 95 -9.59 -8.04 25.41
N PHE A 96 -10.09 -8.51 24.27
CA PHE A 96 -9.64 -8.08 22.96
C PHE A 96 -10.84 -7.83 22.06
N ILE A 97 -10.76 -6.83 21.22
CA ILE A 97 -11.77 -6.52 20.22
C ILE A 97 -11.08 -6.35 18.87
N VAL A 98 -11.58 -7.01 17.83
CA VAL A 98 -11.12 -6.82 16.45
C VAL A 98 -12.28 -6.26 15.63
N LEU A 99 -12.12 -5.03 15.17
CA LEU A 99 -13.04 -4.35 14.25
C LEU A 99 -12.54 -4.56 12.83
N THR A 100 -13.36 -5.14 11.96
CA THR A 100 -13.01 -5.39 10.56
C THR A 100 -14.02 -4.77 9.60
N SER A 101 -13.69 -4.77 8.31
CA SER A 101 -14.55 -4.21 7.26
C SER A 101 -15.94 -4.84 7.25
N ASP A 102 -16.97 -4.09 6.84
CA ASP A 102 -18.33 -4.59 6.65
C ASP A 102 -18.48 -5.41 5.34
N ASN A 103 -17.54 -6.31 5.13
CA ASN A 103 -17.51 -7.27 4.03
C ASN A 103 -17.52 -8.67 4.63
N LEU A 104 -18.63 -9.39 4.44
CA LEU A 104 -18.83 -10.73 5.00
C LEU A 104 -17.68 -11.68 4.70
N TRP A 105 -17.15 -11.67 3.47
CA TRP A 105 -16.03 -12.56 3.11
C TRP A 105 -14.75 -12.26 3.92
N LEU A 106 -14.41 -10.98 4.09
CA LEU A 106 -13.24 -10.60 4.89
C LEU A 106 -13.47 -10.91 6.37
N TYR A 107 -14.68 -10.65 6.85
CA TYR A 107 -15.06 -10.96 8.22
C TYR A 107 -14.93 -12.45 8.52
N ASP A 108 -15.48 -13.33 7.68
CA ASP A 108 -15.41 -14.79 7.85
C ASP A 108 -13.96 -15.28 7.77
N GLN A 109 -13.17 -14.74 6.84
CA GLN A 109 -11.75 -15.06 6.70
C GLN A 109 -10.95 -14.68 7.96
N THR A 110 -11.17 -13.48 8.47
CA THR A 110 -10.50 -12.98 9.69
C THR A 110 -10.93 -13.78 10.92
N LEU A 111 -12.23 -14.03 11.11
CA LEU A 111 -12.74 -14.82 12.22
C LEU A 111 -12.21 -16.26 12.21
N SER A 112 -12.22 -16.91 11.04
CA SER A 112 -11.68 -18.28 10.88
C SER A 112 -10.18 -18.34 11.20
N ARG A 113 -9.39 -17.38 10.71
CA ARG A 113 -7.95 -17.30 10.99
C ARG A 113 -7.66 -17.08 12.47
N LEU A 114 -8.38 -16.17 13.13
CA LEU A 114 -8.25 -15.93 14.58
C LEU A 114 -8.53 -17.20 15.37
N ARG A 115 -9.62 -17.93 15.05
CA ARG A 115 -9.99 -19.19 15.71
C ARG A 115 -8.95 -20.27 15.56
N LYS A 116 -8.41 -20.41 14.35
CA LYS A 116 -7.38 -21.42 14.06
C LYS A 116 -6.07 -21.11 14.79
N SER A 117 -5.72 -19.83 14.91
CA SER A 117 -4.38 -19.41 15.38
C SER A 117 -4.31 -19.12 16.89
N LEU A 118 -5.45 -19.01 17.58
CA LEU A 118 -5.52 -18.66 19.01
C LEU A 118 -6.38 -19.68 19.79
N PRO A 119 -5.99 -20.96 19.84
CA PRO A 119 -6.83 -22.01 20.46
C PRO A 119 -7.06 -21.81 21.96
N GLY A 120 -6.12 -21.20 22.68
CA GLY A 120 -6.26 -20.85 24.10
C GLY A 120 -7.15 -19.63 24.41
N ILE A 121 -7.73 -18.97 23.40
CA ILE A 121 -8.55 -17.76 23.57
C ILE A 121 -9.99 -18.03 23.15
N LYS A 122 -10.97 -17.61 23.96
CA LYS A 122 -12.39 -17.71 23.58
C LYS A 122 -12.76 -16.61 22.59
N ILE A 123 -13.15 -16.99 21.38
CA ILE A 123 -13.45 -16.05 20.28
C ILE A 123 -14.92 -16.10 19.88
N THR A 124 -15.62 -14.97 19.92
CA THR A 124 -17.00 -14.83 19.43
C THR A 124 -17.13 -13.83 18.30
N GLY A 125 -17.97 -14.18 17.32
CA GLY A 125 -18.32 -13.31 16.20
C GLY A 125 -19.61 -12.52 16.43
N LYS A 126 -19.87 -11.52 15.58
CA LYS A 126 -21.06 -10.65 15.58
C LYS A 126 -22.41 -11.39 15.55
N GLU A 127 -22.42 -12.64 15.10
CA GLU A 127 -23.62 -13.50 14.98
C GLU A 127 -23.81 -14.43 16.18
N GLU A 128 -22.88 -14.43 17.15
CA GLU A 128 -22.83 -15.37 18.28
C GLU A 128 -23.08 -14.69 19.62
N TRP A 129 -23.85 -13.60 19.63
CA TRP A 129 -24.13 -12.79 20.82
C TRP A 129 -25.58 -12.94 21.31
N ASP A 130 -26.09 -14.16 21.26
CA ASP A 130 -27.39 -14.51 21.85
C ASP A 130 -27.31 -14.61 23.40
N PRO A 131 -28.44 -14.65 24.11
CA PRO A 131 -28.46 -14.72 25.58
C PRO A 131 -27.70 -15.91 26.20
N ASN A 132 -27.68 -17.08 25.55
CA ASN A 132 -26.92 -18.25 26.05
C ASN A 132 -25.42 -18.01 25.92
N SER A 133 -25.01 -17.41 24.80
CA SER A 133 -23.63 -17.03 24.55
C SER A 133 -23.14 -15.97 25.55
N VAL A 134 -23.96 -14.98 25.91
CA VAL A 134 -23.66 -14.00 26.98
C VAL A 134 -23.36 -14.67 28.33
N GLY A 135 -24.13 -15.69 28.71
CA GLY A 135 -23.88 -16.48 29.92
C GLY A 135 -22.54 -17.22 29.89
N THR A 136 -22.16 -17.75 28.73
CA THR A 136 -20.86 -18.41 28.52
C THR A 136 -19.70 -17.43 28.61
N ILE A 137 -19.83 -16.24 28.03
CA ILE A 137 -18.82 -15.18 28.07
C ILE A 137 -18.58 -14.74 29.52
N LYS A 138 -19.65 -14.52 30.30
CA LYS A 138 -19.55 -14.18 31.73
C LYS A 138 -18.76 -15.22 32.51
N LYS A 139 -19.05 -16.51 32.31
CA LYS A 139 -18.35 -17.61 32.99
C LYS A 139 -16.87 -17.61 32.63
N ASN A 140 -16.52 -17.48 31.35
CA ASN A 140 -15.13 -17.44 30.90
C ASN A 140 -14.35 -16.29 31.53
N LEU A 141 -14.92 -15.08 31.57
CA LEU A 141 -14.30 -13.91 32.21
C LEU A 141 -14.14 -14.09 33.73
N ALA A 142 -15.07 -14.77 34.38
CA ALA A 142 -15.02 -15.06 35.82
C ALA A 142 -13.98 -16.13 36.19
N THR A 143 -13.62 -17.04 35.27
CA THR A 143 -12.65 -18.13 35.50
C THR A 143 -11.27 -17.80 34.94
N ASP A 144 -10.86 -16.53 35.01
CA ASP A 144 -9.58 -16.05 34.50
C ASP A 144 -9.31 -16.22 32.99
N GLY A 145 -10.33 -16.59 32.21
CA GLY A 145 -10.22 -16.77 30.76
C GLY A 145 -9.97 -15.48 29.99
N VAL A 146 -9.41 -15.63 28.79
CA VAL A 146 -9.17 -14.57 27.81
C VAL A 146 -10.30 -14.56 26.78
N MET A 147 -10.77 -13.37 26.42
CA MET A 147 -11.90 -13.17 25.53
C MET A 147 -11.53 -12.28 24.33
N LEU A 148 -11.93 -12.69 23.13
CA LEU A 148 -11.79 -11.94 21.89
C LEU A 148 -13.16 -11.78 21.20
N PHE A 149 -13.55 -10.54 20.91
CA PHE A 149 -14.75 -10.20 20.16
C PHE A 149 -14.38 -9.76 18.75
N VAL A 150 -15.03 -10.32 17.72
CA VAL A 150 -14.83 -9.92 16.32
C VAL A 150 -16.11 -9.28 15.79
N CYS A 151 -16.02 -8.04 15.31
CA CYS A 151 -17.16 -7.24 14.88
C CYS A 151 -16.87 -6.53 13.55
N THR A 152 -17.89 -6.38 12.69
CA THR A 152 -17.74 -5.49 11.52
C THR A 152 -18.01 -4.04 11.92
N LYS A 153 -17.38 -3.10 11.21
CA LYS A 153 -17.59 -1.65 11.33
C LYS A 153 -18.96 -1.23 10.78
N ASN A 154 -20.02 -1.72 11.41
CA ASN A 154 -21.40 -1.46 11.07
C ASN A 154 -22.13 -0.88 12.28
N GLY A 155 -22.91 0.18 12.08
CA GLY A 155 -23.57 0.89 13.17
C GLY A 155 -24.57 0.07 14.00
N VAL A 156 -25.09 -1.05 13.47
CA VAL A 156 -25.94 -1.99 14.23
C VAL A 156 -25.06 -2.97 15.00
N HIS A 157 -24.09 -3.61 14.33
CA HIS A 157 -23.22 -4.59 14.99
C HIS A 157 -22.37 -3.97 16.12
N LEU A 158 -21.87 -2.75 15.93
CA LEU A 158 -21.14 -2.01 16.98
C LEU A 158 -22.02 -1.71 18.19
N GLN A 159 -23.31 -1.40 17.97
CA GLN A 159 -24.24 -1.18 19.06
C GLN A 159 -24.50 -2.47 19.84
N ASN A 160 -24.71 -3.58 19.14
CA ASN A 160 -24.86 -4.89 19.78
C ASN A 160 -23.61 -5.27 20.58
N LEU A 161 -22.41 -4.96 20.07
CA LEU A 161 -21.16 -5.21 20.80
C LEU A 161 -21.09 -4.42 22.11
N ILE A 162 -21.45 -3.13 22.09
CA ILE A 162 -21.51 -2.28 23.30
C ILE A 162 -22.40 -2.92 24.36
N GLU A 163 -23.60 -3.37 23.97
CA GLU A 163 -24.56 -4.01 24.87
C GLU A 163 -24.00 -5.32 25.46
N VAL A 164 -23.36 -6.15 24.63
CA VAL A 164 -22.72 -7.41 25.08
C VAL A 164 -21.59 -7.13 26.06
N ILE A 165 -20.73 -6.16 25.78
CA ILE A 165 -19.62 -5.78 26.66
C ILE A 165 -20.16 -5.32 28.03
N GLN A 166 -21.20 -4.49 28.04
CA GLN A 166 -21.84 -4.04 29.27
C GLN A 166 -22.49 -5.19 30.05
N GLN A 167 -23.28 -6.03 29.36
CA GLN A 167 -23.98 -7.14 29.99
C GLN A 167 -23.02 -8.17 30.59
N THR A 168 -21.92 -8.48 29.89
CA THR A 168 -20.94 -9.50 30.31
C THR A 168 -19.97 -9.01 31.38
N GLY A 169 -19.83 -7.69 31.55
CA GLY A 169 -18.82 -7.11 32.46
C GLY A 169 -17.41 -7.07 31.85
N ALA A 170 -17.25 -7.36 30.55
CA ALA A 170 -15.97 -7.36 29.87
C ALA A 170 -15.22 -6.02 29.99
N PHE A 171 -15.94 -4.90 30.13
CA PHE A 171 -15.38 -3.55 30.32
C PHE A 171 -14.52 -3.39 31.59
N ARG A 172 -14.60 -4.33 32.53
CA ARG A 172 -13.80 -4.33 33.77
C ARG A 172 -12.37 -4.81 33.56
N HIS A 173 -12.07 -5.44 32.43
CA HIS A 173 -10.75 -5.99 32.14
C HIS A 173 -9.94 -5.03 31.25
N PRO A 174 -8.60 -5.04 31.35
CA PRO A 174 -7.73 -4.31 30.44
C PRO A 174 -7.93 -4.80 29.01
N THR A 175 -8.15 -3.86 28.09
CA THR A 175 -8.64 -4.18 26.74
C THR A 175 -7.74 -3.62 25.65
N ILE A 176 -7.56 -4.38 24.58
CA ILE A 176 -6.96 -3.89 23.33
C ILE A 176 -8.02 -3.97 22.23
N ILE A 177 -8.23 -2.84 21.57
CA ILE A 177 -9.15 -2.72 20.44
C ILE A 177 -8.31 -2.55 19.18
N PHE A 178 -8.34 -3.56 18.31
CA PHE A 178 -7.72 -3.51 17.00
C PHE A 178 -8.71 -3.01 15.96
N ASP A 179 -8.34 -1.94 15.27
CA ASP A 179 -9.08 -1.36 14.15
C ASP A 179 -8.41 -1.76 12.84
N ASP A 180 -8.86 -2.86 12.23
CA ASP A 180 -8.30 -3.39 10.98
C ASP A 180 -8.77 -2.60 9.75
N GLU A 181 -7.86 -2.27 8.85
CA GLU A 181 -8.05 -1.28 7.79
C GLU A 181 -8.57 0.05 8.37
N ALA A 182 -7.86 0.60 9.36
CA ALA A 182 -8.26 1.79 10.14
C ALA A 182 -8.49 3.07 9.31
N ASP A 183 -7.95 3.13 8.10
CA ASP A 183 -8.21 4.19 7.13
C ASP A 183 -9.61 4.09 6.49
N GLN A 184 -10.37 3.03 6.80
CA GLN A 184 -11.73 2.80 6.34
C GLN A 184 -12.75 2.84 7.49
N ALA A 185 -13.82 3.61 7.27
CA ALA A 185 -15.06 3.70 8.06
C ALA A 185 -14.95 4.23 9.50
N SER A 186 -13.81 4.04 10.18
CA SER A 186 -13.62 4.45 11.57
C SER A 186 -13.40 5.95 11.73
N LEU A 187 -12.75 6.59 10.75
CA LEU A 187 -12.54 8.04 10.75
C LEU A 187 -13.83 8.80 10.54
N ASP A 188 -13.90 9.99 11.12
CA ASP A 188 -15.10 10.81 11.04
C ASP A 188 -15.32 11.35 9.62
N THR A 189 -16.38 10.88 8.96
CA THR A 189 -16.73 11.32 7.60
C THR A 189 -17.39 12.69 7.57
N ASN A 190 -17.78 13.25 8.71
CA ASN A 190 -18.44 14.55 8.81
C ASN A 190 -17.48 15.69 9.22
N ALA A 191 -16.20 15.38 9.48
CA ALA A 191 -15.21 16.32 10.03
C ALA A 191 -14.98 17.60 9.20
N SER A 192 -15.35 17.61 7.91
CA SER A 192 -15.23 18.76 7.02
C SER A 192 -16.38 19.76 7.11
N LYS A 193 -17.38 19.51 7.98
CA LYS A 193 -18.57 20.36 8.16
C LYS A 193 -18.64 20.73 9.63
N GLU A 194 -18.40 22.01 9.93
CA GLU A 194 -18.24 22.51 11.30
C GLU A 194 -19.48 22.31 12.19
N ASP A 195 -20.66 22.13 11.60
CA ASP A 195 -21.95 21.99 12.30
C ASP A 195 -22.56 20.57 12.30
N ASP A 196 -21.92 19.57 11.68
CA ASP A 196 -22.47 18.20 11.63
C ASP A 196 -22.03 17.38 12.86
N GLU A 197 -22.96 16.58 13.43
CA GLU A 197 -22.62 15.57 14.43
C GLU A 197 -21.58 14.57 13.88
N VAL A 198 -20.71 14.05 14.77
CA VAL A 198 -19.75 13.01 14.41
C VAL A 198 -20.45 11.83 13.73
N SER A 199 -19.83 11.28 12.69
CA SER A 199 -20.42 10.17 11.93
C SER A 199 -20.77 8.97 12.81
N ARG A 200 -21.88 8.30 12.49
CA ARG A 200 -22.46 7.21 13.30
C ARG A 200 -21.46 6.12 13.68
N ILE A 201 -20.62 5.68 12.75
CA ILE A 201 -19.62 4.61 13.01
C ILE A 201 -18.53 5.13 13.96
N ASN A 202 -17.97 6.32 13.68
CA ASN A 202 -16.97 6.95 14.53
C ASN A 202 -17.49 7.13 15.97
N GLY A 203 -18.70 7.68 16.12
CA GLY A 203 -19.33 7.88 17.43
C GLY A 203 -19.53 6.56 18.20
N ARG A 204 -19.90 5.46 17.54
CA ARG A 204 -20.05 4.15 18.18
C ARG A 204 -18.71 3.54 18.58
N ILE A 205 -17.65 3.70 17.77
CA ILE A 205 -16.31 3.24 18.13
C ILE A 205 -15.77 4.04 19.32
N SER A 206 -15.98 5.36 19.35
CA SER A 206 -15.63 6.22 20.49
C SER A 206 -16.39 5.79 21.76
N ALA A 207 -17.71 5.60 21.67
CA ALA A 207 -18.52 5.11 22.78
C ALA A 207 -18.06 3.72 23.29
N LEU A 208 -17.70 2.81 22.39
CA LEU A 208 -17.14 1.50 22.74
C LEU A 208 -15.82 1.63 23.50
N ARG A 209 -14.91 2.49 23.01
CA ARG A 209 -13.62 2.78 23.66
C ARG A 209 -13.89 3.29 25.09
N ASP A 210 -14.80 4.26 25.23
CA ASP A 210 -15.13 4.93 26.49
C ASP A 210 -15.67 4.01 27.60
N LEU A 211 -16.11 2.79 27.28
CA LEU A 211 -16.49 1.80 28.29
C LEU A 211 -15.30 1.30 29.13
N PHE A 212 -14.10 1.28 28.56
CA PHE A 212 -12.92 0.65 29.18
C PHE A 212 -12.06 1.69 29.91
N SER A 213 -11.70 1.36 31.15
CA SER A 213 -10.88 2.24 32.00
C SER A 213 -9.38 2.15 31.73
N SER A 214 -8.88 0.98 31.30
CA SER A 214 -7.52 0.74 30.82
C SER A 214 -7.61 0.12 29.43
N ARG A 215 -7.20 0.88 28.40
CA ARG A 215 -7.38 0.46 27.00
C ARG A 215 -6.25 0.88 26.10
N THR A 216 -6.01 0.09 25.06
CA THR A 216 -5.23 0.54 23.90
C THR A 216 -6.05 0.43 22.63
N PHE A 217 -6.11 1.51 21.86
CA PHE A 217 -6.71 1.51 20.52
C PHE A 217 -5.59 1.39 19.48
N VAL A 218 -5.51 0.24 18.81
CA VAL A 218 -4.45 -0.10 17.86
C VAL A 218 -5.03 -0.13 16.45
N GLN A 219 -4.60 0.83 15.64
CA GLN A 219 -5.00 0.97 14.25
C GLN A 219 -4.08 0.12 13.37
N VAL A 220 -4.64 -0.65 12.43
CA VAL A 220 -3.86 -1.52 11.54
C VAL A 220 -4.17 -1.15 10.10
N THR A 221 -3.17 -0.70 9.34
CA THR A 221 -3.38 -0.32 7.93
C THR A 221 -2.09 -0.36 7.11
N ALA A 222 -2.23 -0.43 5.79
CA ALA A 222 -1.15 -0.16 4.85
C ALA A 222 -1.14 1.28 4.34
N THR A 223 -2.16 2.07 4.65
CA THR A 223 -2.37 3.40 4.11
C THR A 223 -2.65 4.38 5.25
N PRO A 224 -1.62 4.76 6.04
CA PRO A 224 -1.77 5.53 7.28
C PRO A 224 -1.95 7.03 7.07
N GLN A 225 -2.03 7.50 5.82
CA GLN A 225 -1.95 8.91 5.48
C GLN A 225 -3.05 9.73 6.17
N SER A 226 -4.28 9.20 6.16
CA SER A 226 -5.43 9.84 6.82
C SER A 226 -5.29 9.93 8.34
N LEU A 227 -4.50 9.04 8.96
CA LEU A 227 -4.27 9.01 10.40
C LEU A 227 -3.22 10.05 10.83
N PHE A 228 -2.15 10.18 10.04
CA PHE A 228 -1.09 11.15 10.32
C PHE A 228 -1.49 12.59 10.06
N LEU A 229 -2.54 12.80 9.25
CA LEU A 229 -3.11 14.11 8.94
C LEU A 229 -4.06 14.66 10.00
N LEU A 230 -4.44 13.84 10.98
CA LEU A 230 -5.21 14.33 12.10
C LEU A 230 -4.34 15.24 12.97
N GLY A 231 -4.93 16.32 13.51
CA GLY A 231 -4.28 17.14 14.51
C GLY A 231 -3.80 16.30 15.69
N GLN A 232 -2.70 16.71 16.35
CA GLN A 232 -2.02 15.91 17.38
C GLN A 232 -2.95 15.46 18.51
N GLU A 233 -3.92 16.31 18.90
CA GLU A 233 -4.86 16.04 19.98
C GLU A 233 -6.09 15.19 19.55
N LYS A 234 -6.21 14.81 18.28
CA LYS A 234 -7.42 14.11 17.78
C LYS A 234 -7.48 12.65 18.27
N PRO A 235 -8.65 12.11 18.64
CA PRO A 235 -8.79 10.77 19.24
C PRO A 235 -8.34 9.56 18.40
N TYR A 236 -8.11 9.74 17.10
CA TYR A 236 -7.66 8.69 16.17
C TYR A 236 -6.22 8.91 15.68
N ARG A 237 -5.52 9.90 16.25
CA ARG A 237 -4.10 10.13 15.99
C ARG A 237 -3.26 9.12 16.77
N PRO A 238 -2.40 8.32 16.11
CA PRO A 238 -1.50 7.40 16.81
C PRO A 238 -0.47 8.15 17.66
N GLU A 239 -0.21 7.68 18.88
CA GLU A 239 0.87 8.17 19.76
C GLU A 239 2.18 7.41 19.53
N PHE A 240 2.08 6.16 19.07
CA PHE A 240 3.21 5.35 18.64
C PHE A 240 2.89 4.66 17.31
N THR A 241 3.93 4.33 16.56
CA THR A 241 3.81 3.57 15.30
C THR A 241 4.83 2.45 15.29
N VAL A 242 4.36 1.22 15.07
CA VAL A 242 5.19 0.03 14.87
C VAL A 242 5.17 -0.30 13.39
N LEU A 243 6.35 -0.25 12.77
CA LEU A 243 6.53 -0.67 11.38
C LEU A 243 6.64 -2.18 11.29
N THR A 244 5.97 -2.77 10.32
CA THR A 244 6.09 -4.19 10.02
C THR A 244 6.73 -4.38 8.66
N GLU A 245 7.79 -5.17 8.61
CA GLU A 245 8.45 -5.58 7.37
C GLU A 245 7.91 -6.94 6.91
N PRO A 246 7.61 -7.10 5.61
CA PRO A 246 7.29 -8.42 5.08
C PRO A 246 8.54 -9.32 5.04
N GLY A 247 8.33 -10.63 4.97
CA GLY A 247 9.43 -11.58 4.77
C GLY A 247 9.97 -11.62 3.34
N GLU A 248 11.10 -12.31 3.12
CA GLU A 248 11.84 -12.37 1.84
C GLU A 248 11.05 -12.83 0.62
N ALA A 249 9.96 -13.60 0.81
CA ALA A 249 9.13 -14.09 -0.30
C ALA A 249 8.05 -13.09 -0.77
N TYR A 250 7.98 -11.92 -0.13
CA TYR A 250 7.06 -10.86 -0.51
C TYR A 250 7.54 -10.12 -1.76
N VAL A 251 6.60 -9.83 -2.65
CA VAL A 251 6.82 -9.02 -3.84
C VAL A 251 5.92 -7.80 -3.74
N GLY A 252 6.45 -6.60 -3.98
CA GLY A 252 5.73 -5.34 -3.78
C GLY A 252 6.19 -4.23 -4.72
N GLY A 253 5.99 -2.98 -4.29
CA GLY A 253 6.29 -1.81 -5.12
C GLY A 253 7.76 -1.70 -5.52
N GLU A 254 8.67 -2.21 -4.69
CA GLU A 254 10.10 -2.24 -4.99
C GLU A 254 10.41 -3.10 -6.22
N ASP A 255 9.79 -4.28 -6.33
CA ASP A 255 10.02 -5.21 -7.45
C ASP A 255 9.48 -4.71 -8.78
N PHE A 256 8.40 -3.91 -8.75
CA PHE A 256 7.65 -3.49 -9.94
C PHE A 256 7.90 -2.03 -10.34
N PHE A 257 8.18 -1.15 -9.40
CA PHE A 257 8.13 0.30 -9.59
C PHE A 257 9.35 1.06 -9.04
N SER A 258 10.32 0.39 -8.42
CA SER A 258 11.60 1.04 -8.11
C SER A 258 12.41 1.39 -9.36
N GLU A 259 13.42 2.25 -9.23
CA GLU A 259 14.33 2.58 -10.34
C GLU A 259 15.11 1.37 -10.87
N ASN A 260 15.35 0.39 -9.98
CA ASN A 260 16.03 -0.88 -10.27
C ASN A 260 15.04 -2.00 -10.61
N ALA A 261 13.74 -1.71 -10.68
CA ALA A 261 12.72 -2.70 -10.95
C ALA A 261 12.97 -3.38 -12.29
N ASN A 262 12.71 -4.68 -12.30
CA ASN A 262 12.83 -5.49 -13.49
C ASN A 262 11.70 -5.13 -14.46
N CYS A 263 12.03 -4.37 -15.51
CA CYS A 263 11.05 -3.82 -16.45
C CYS A 263 10.20 -4.88 -17.17
N HIS A 264 10.60 -6.16 -17.14
CA HIS A 264 9.91 -7.24 -17.84
C HIS A 264 8.58 -7.67 -17.19
N TYR A 265 8.39 -7.44 -15.89
CA TYR A 265 7.10 -7.71 -15.23
C TYR A 265 5.99 -6.77 -15.72
N LEU A 266 6.37 -5.56 -16.13
CA LEU A 266 5.45 -4.50 -16.50
C LEU A 266 5.25 -4.48 -18.02
N GLN A 267 4.00 -4.52 -18.45
CA GLN A 267 3.59 -4.42 -19.84
C GLN A 267 2.69 -3.19 -20.00
N ARG A 268 3.08 -2.27 -20.88
CA ARG A 268 2.32 -1.03 -21.10
C ARG A 268 1.12 -1.30 -22.00
N VAL A 269 -0.04 -0.73 -21.66
CA VAL A 269 -1.26 -0.82 -22.48
C VAL A 269 -1.74 0.55 -22.94
N ASP A 270 -2.34 0.59 -24.13
CA ASP A 270 -2.90 1.81 -24.70
C ASP A 270 -4.18 2.24 -23.96
N GLU A 271 -4.30 3.54 -23.67
CA GLU A 271 -5.47 4.12 -23.01
C GLU A 271 -6.75 4.03 -23.84
N GLN A 272 -6.64 4.07 -25.17
CA GLN A 272 -7.77 3.94 -26.09
C GLN A 272 -8.38 2.53 -26.00
N GLU A 273 -7.54 1.52 -25.75
CA GLU A 273 -8.00 0.15 -25.53
C GLU A 273 -8.80 0.05 -24.22
N LEU A 274 -8.34 0.66 -23.12
CA LEU A 274 -9.09 0.68 -21.86
C LEU A 274 -10.44 1.37 -22.01
N SER A 275 -10.45 2.51 -22.71
CA SER A 275 -11.69 3.25 -23.02
C SER A 275 -12.67 2.42 -23.85
N SER A 276 -12.18 1.51 -24.70
CA SER A 276 -13.03 0.60 -25.47
C SER A 276 -13.69 -0.50 -24.62
N LEU A 277 -13.09 -0.83 -23.47
CA LEU A 277 -13.60 -1.82 -22.52
C LEU A 277 -14.56 -1.21 -21.49
N SER A 278 -14.60 0.12 -21.35
CA SER A 278 -15.46 0.85 -20.40
C SER A 278 -16.23 2.00 -21.06
N GLY A 279 -17.54 1.87 -21.32
CA GLY A 279 -18.31 2.95 -21.94
C GLY A 279 -19.69 2.59 -22.52
N LYS A 280 -20.49 3.62 -22.84
CA LYS A 280 -21.82 3.51 -23.50
C LYS A 280 -21.76 3.08 -24.97
N VAL A 281 -20.55 2.92 -25.55
CA VAL A 281 -20.38 2.50 -26.94
C VAL A 281 -20.45 0.96 -26.99
N SER A 282 -21.65 0.45 -26.75
CA SER A 282 -22.02 -0.94 -26.99
C SER A 282 -22.12 -1.21 -28.49
N ASN A 283 -21.00 -1.14 -29.20
CA ASN A 283 -20.87 -1.83 -30.48
C ASN A 283 -20.44 -3.26 -30.17
N VAL A 284 -21.41 -4.18 -30.23
CA VAL A 284 -21.34 -5.60 -29.87
C VAL A 284 -20.29 -6.40 -30.70
N ASN A 285 -19.60 -5.75 -31.65
CA ASN A 285 -18.65 -6.32 -32.60
C ASN A 285 -17.20 -5.76 -32.51
N LYS A 286 -16.73 -5.31 -31.34
CA LYS A 286 -15.29 -5.03 -31.19
C LYS A 286 -14.51 -6.32 -30.91
N THR A 287 -13.52 -6.58 -31.74
CA THR A 287 -12.45 -7.58 -31.54
C THR A 287 -11.73 -7.34 -30.22
N ILE A 288 -11.19 -8.41 -29.62
CA ILE A 288 -10.41 -8.28 -28.39
C ILE A 288 -9.25 -7.27 -28.57
N PRO A 289 -9.10 -6.29 -27.66
CA PRO A 289 -7.98 -5.36 -27.73
C PRO A 289 -6.61 -6.04 -27.57
N GLN A 290 -5.56 -5.44 -28.14
CA GLN A 290 -4.25 -6.10 -28.29
C GLN A 290 -3.57 -6.36 -26.94
N GLY A 291 -3.63 -5.43 -25.99
CA GLY A 291 -3.07 -5.59 -24.65
C GLY A 291 -3.76 -6.70 -23.86
N LEU A 292 -5.10 -6.71 -23.84
CA LEU A 292 -5.90 -7.73 -23.16
C LEU A 292 -5.68 -9.11 -23.78
N LYS A 293 -5.56 -9.17 -25.11
CA LYS A 293 -5.21 -10.39 -25.83
C LYS A 293 -3.86 -10.94 -25.40
N LEU A 294 -2.82 -10.10 -25.39
CA LEU A 294 -1.48 -10.50 -24.93
C LEU A 294 -1.49 -10.96 -23.47
N ALA A 295 -2.23 -10.26 -22.60
CA ALA A 295 -2.36 -10.61 -21.19
C ALA A 295 -2.98 -12.00 -20.99
N ILE A 296 -4.02 -12.33 -21.76
CA ILE A 296 -4.66 -13.65 -21.72
C ILE A 296 -3.71 -14.74 -22.26
N CYS A 297 -3.00 -14.48 -23.36
CA CYS A 297 -2.01 -15.43 -23.88
C CYS A 297 -0.89 -15.70 -22.88
N GLN A 298 -0.31 -14.65 -22.26
CA GLN A 298 0.71 -14.79 -21.22
C GLN A 298 0.18 -15.51 -19.99
N PHE A 299 -1.08 -15.28 -19.61
CA PHE A 299 -1.71 -16.01 -18.52
C PHE A 299 -1.83 -17.51 -18.82
N TYR A 300 -2.34 -17.89 -20.00
CA TYR A 300 -2.45 -19.30 -20.37
C TYR A 300 -1.08 -19.96 -20.43
N VAL A 301 -0.12 -19.38 -21.16
CA VAL A 301 1.23 -19.95 -21.30
C VAL A 301 1.93 -20.03 -19.94
N GLY A 302 1.93 -18.97 -19.14
CA GLY A 302 2.54 -18.94 -17.82
C GLY A 302 1.92 -19.94 -16.85
N SER A 303 0.59 -20.05 -16.84
CA SER A 303 -0.12 -21.05 -16.03
C SER A 303 0.24 -22.47 -16.46
N THR A 304 0.26 -22.74 -17.77
CA THR A 304 0.60 -24.08 -18.30
C THR A 304 2.04 -24.46 -17.99
N ILE A 305 3.00 -23.52 -18.10
CA ILE A 305 4.39 -23.72 -17.66
C ILE A 305 4.43 -24.18 -16.21
N LYS A 306 3.75 -23.47 -15.30
CA LYS A 306 3.72 -23.83 -13.88
C LYS A 306 3.06 -25.18 -13.62
N ILE A 307 2.00 -25.52 -14.36
CA ILE A 307 1.34 -26.85 -14.27
C ILE A 307 2.30 -27.96 -14.72
N LEU A 308 3.00 -27.79 -15.84
CA LEU A 308 3.96 -28.78 -16.36
C LEU A 308 5.14 -28.99 -15.40
N LYS A 309 5.62 -27.91 -14.79
CA LYS A 309 6.64 -27.94 -13.73
C LYS A 309 6.14 -28.46 -12.39
N ARG A 310 4.83 -28.78 -12.27
CA ARG A 310 4.16 -29.22 -11.03
C ARG A 310 4.23 -28.21 -9.89
N GLU A 311 4.44 -26.94 -10.23
CA GLU A 311 4.48 -25.82 -9.31
C GLU A 311 3.06 -25.28 -9.10
N GLY A 312 2.16 -26.08 -8.55
CA GLY A 312 0.76 -25.69 -8.30
C GLY A 312 -0.24 -26.26 -9.31
N ARG A 313 -1.53 -26.07 -8.99
CA ARG A 313 -2.64 -26.78 -9.65
C ARG A 313 -3.63 -25.85 -10.32
N HIS A 314 -3.79 -24.63 -9.85
CA HIS A 314 -4.69 -23.63 -10.42
C HIS A 314 -4.01 -22.28 -10.34
N PHE A 315 -4.38 -21.39 -11.26
CA PHE A 315 -3.80 -20.08 -11.42
C PHE A 315 -4.87 -19.07 -11.75
N SER A 316 -4.59 -17.82 -11.40
CA SER A 316 -5.56 -16.73 -11.53
C SER A 316 -5.03 -15.59 -12.38
N PHE A 317 -5.97 -14.98 -13.08
CA PHE A 317 -5.84 -13.74 -13.82
C PHE A 317 -6.84 -12.75 -13.24
N LEU A 318 -6.44 -11.50 -13.07
CA LEU A 318 -7.32 -10.41 -12.64
C LEU A 318 -7.44 -9.37 -13.75
N CYS A 319 -8.67 -9.10 -14.20
CA CYS A 319 -8.98 -7.92 -15.02
C CYS A 319 -9.80 -6.92 -14.22
N HIS A 320 -9.27 -5.72 -14.05
CA HIS A 320 -9.87 -4.67 -13.25
C HIS A 320 -9.79 -3.33 -13.96
N VAL A 321 -10.81 -3.04 -14.77
CA VAL A 321 -10.84 -1.87 -15.68
C VAL A 321 -11.96 -0.90 -15.34
N SER A 322 -13.11 -1.38 -14.85
CA SER A 322 -14.29 -0.52 -14.60
C SER A 322 -14.91 -0.77 -13.22
N LEU A 323 -15.78 0.15 -12.81
CA LEU A 323 -16.67 0.05 -11.65
C LEU A 323 -18.08 -0.46 -12.00
N LYS A 324 -18.46 -0.40 -13.29
CA LYS A 324 -19.84 -0.68 -13.71
C LYS A 324 -20.01 -2.16 -13.99
N LYS A 325 -21.06 -2.76 -13.41
CA LYS A 325 -21.44 -4.16 -13.66
C LYS A 325 -21.61 -4.47 -15.15
N ALA A 326 -22.23 -3.55 -15.90
CA ALA A 326 -22.41 -3.68 -17.35
C ALA A 326 -21.07 -3.81 -18.11
N ASP A 327 -20.05 -3.05 -17.70
CA ASP A 327 -18.71 -3.13 -18.31
C ASP A 327 -18.05 -4.47 -17.95
N HIS A 328 -18.25 -4.98 -16.72
CA HIS A 328 -17.72 -6.30 -16.33
C HIS A 328 -18.33 -7.44 -17.14
N ASP A 329 -19.64 -7.41 -17.35
CA ASP A 329 -20.33 -8.40 -18.18
C ASP A 329 -19.88 -8.32 -19.64
N HIS A 330 -19.65 -7.11 -20.15
CA HIS A 330 -19.11 -6.90 -21.49
C HIS A 330 -17.70 -7.50 -21.64
N ILE A 331 -16.80 -7.18 -20.69
CA ILE A 331 -15.44 -7.75 -20.64
C ILE A 331 -15.51 -9.28 -20.57
N ARG A 332 -16.40 -9.84 -19.73
CA ARG A 332 -16.60 -11.29 -19.64
C ARG A 332 -16.93 -11.89 -21.00
N ILE A 333 -17.86 -11.29 -21.75
CA ILE A 333 -18.25 -11.77 -23.07
C ILE A 333 -17.07 -11.71 -24.06
N ILE A 334 -16.26 -10.66 -24.04
CA ILE A 334 -15.08 -10.53 -24.90
C ILE A 334 -14.06 -11.65 -24.60
N ILE A 335 -13.72 -11.84 -23.32
CA ILE A 335 -12.75 -12.85 -22.89
C ILE A 335 -13.26 -14.26 -23.17
N GLN A 336 -14.56 -14.50 -22.95
CA GLN A 336 -15.22 -15.78 -23.24
C GLN A 336 -15.12 -16.12 -24.73
N LYS A 337 -15.54 -15.20 -25.61
CA LYS A 337 -15.46 -15.40 -27.07
C LYS A 337 -14.03 -15.69 -27.54
N TYR A 338 -13.05 -14.95 -27.02
CA TYR A 338 -11.65 -15.18 -27.38
C TYR A 338 -11.12 -16.51 -26.87
N THR A 339 -11.49 -16.91 -25.65
CA THR A 339 -11.12 -18.21 -25.06
C THR A 339 -11.72 -19.38 -25.84
N GLU A 340 -12.98 -19.26 -26.26
CA GLU A 340 -13.64 -20.25 -27.11
C GLU A 340 -12.98 -20.34 -28.50
N GLU A 341 -12.61 -19.20 -29.09
CA GLU A 341 -11.88 -19.18 -30.37
C GLU A 341 -10.50 -19.82 -30.24
N LEU A 342 -9.73 -19.51 -29.18
CA LEU A 342 -8.47 -20.18 -28.86
C LEU A 342 -8.65 -21.70 -28.77
N ALA A 343 -9.62 -22.14 -27.98
CA ALA A 343 -9.87 -23.56 -27.76
C ALA A 343 -10.25 -24.30 -29.04
N LEU A 344 -11.09 -23.68 -29.88
CA LEU A 344 -11.51 -24.23 -31.17
C LEU A 344 -10.32 -24.36 -32.14
N GLN A 345 -9.54 -23.29 -32.31
CA GLN A 345 -8.44 -23.26 -33.27
C GLN A 345 -7.27 -24.16 -32.86
N LEU A 346 -6.96 -24.27 -31.56
CA LEU A 346 -5.94 -25.18 -31.05
C LEU A 346 -6.29 -26.67 -31.25
N ARG A 347 -7.59 -27.01 -31.36
CA ARG A 347 -8.06 -28.38 -31.65
C ARG A 347 -8.23 -28.65 -33.14
N SER A 348 -8.24 -27.60 -33.97
CA SER A 348 -8.40 -27.73 -35.41
C SER A 348 -7.20 -28.44 -36.02
N LYS A 349 -7.47 -29.49 -36.80
CA LYS A 349 -6.45 -30.19 -37.59
C LYS A 349 -6.00 -29.37 -38.80
N GLU A 350 -6.84 -28.46 -39.29
CA GLU A 350 -6.53 -27.60 -40.44
C GLU A 350 -5.82 -26.31 -40.01
N ASP A 351 -4.82 -25.92 -40.80
CA ASP A 351 -4.08 -24.67 -40.60
C ASP A 351 -4.80 -23.49 -41.25
N SER A 352 -5.83 -23.02 -40.55
CA SER A 352 -6.54 -21.80 -40.92
C SER A 352 -5.66 -20.55 -40.66
N PRO A 353 -5.87 -19.42 -41.38
CA PRO A 353 -5.20 -18.16 -41.07
C PRO A 353 -5.41 -17.69 -39.62
N LYS A 354 -6.57 -18.04 -39.03
CA LYS A 354 -6.87 -17.77 -37.62
C LYS A 354 -6.02 -18.59 -36.66
N LYS A 355 -5.86 -19.89 -36.93
CA LYS A 355 -4.99 -20.77 -36.15
C LYS A 355 -3.55 -20.28 -36.18
N ILE A 356 -3.03 -19.94 -37.37
CA ILE A 356 -1.67 -19.39 -37.53
C ILE A 356 -1.50 -18.13 -36.66
N ARG A 357 -2.48 -17.23 -36.65
CA ARG A 357 -2.44 -16.02 -35.83
C ARG A 357 -2.46 -16.33 -34.32
N ILE A 358 -3.29 -17.26 -33.88
CA ILE A 358 -3.39 -17.68 -32.48
C ILE A 358 -2.09 -18.32 -31.99
N ILE A 359 -1.53 -19.23 -32.79
CA ILE A 359 -0.23 -19.86 -32.47
C ILE A 359 0.86 -18.79 -32.41
N LYS A 360 0.84 -17.80 -33.32
CA LYS A 360 1.77 -16.67 -33.27
C LYS A 360 1.62 -15.86 -31.98
N ASP A 361 0.40 -15.53 -31.57
CA ASP A 361 0.12 -14.78 -30.33
C ASP A 361 0.59 -15.57 -29.08
N LEU A 362 0.37 -16.89 -29.05
CA LEU A 362 0.85 -17.77 -27.96
C LEU A 362 2.37 -17.92 -27.95
N LYS A 363 3.01 -18.05 -29.14
CA LYS A 363 4.47 -18.09 -29.25
C LYS A 363 5.11 -16.77 -28.81
N GLN A 364 4.48 -15.64 -29.13
CA GLN A 364 4.93 -14.34 -28.62
C GLN A 364 4.89 -14.28 -27.09
N ALA A 365 3.82 -14.80 -26.48
CA ALA A 365 3.74 -14.92 -25.03
C ALA A 365 4.83 -15.86 -24.45
N TYR A 366 5.08 -17.00 -25.10
CA TYR A 366 6.13 -17.93 -24.71
C TYR A 366 7.53 -17.31 -24.76
N GLU A 367 7.90 -16.65 -25.86
CA GLU A 367 9.21 -16.00 -26.00
C GLU A 367 9.39 -14.85 -25.00
N ASN A 368 8.32 -14.19 -24.57
CA ASN A 368 8.39 -13.19 -23.50
C ASN A 368 8.63 -13.80 -22.11
N LEU A 369 8.14 -15.01 -21.85
CA LEU A 369 8.27 -15.68 -20.54
C LEU A 369 9.57 -16.49 -20.43
N LYS A 370 10.00 -17.11 -21.54
CA LYS A 370 11.13 -18.04 -21.63
C LYS A 370 12.43 -17.57 -20.97
N PRO A 371 12.91 -16.31 -21.13
CA PRO A 371 14.15 -15.85 -20.51
C PRO A 371 14.14 -15.86 -18.98
N HIS A 372 12.96 -15.86 -18.37
CA HIS A 372 12.77 -15.69 -16.93
C HIS A 372 12.45 -16.99 -16.20
N VAL A 373 12.08 -18.03 -16.95
CA VAL A 373 11.70 -19.33 -16.40
C VAL A 373 12.87 -20.30 -16.48
N GLN A 374 13.35 -20.74 -15.32
CA GLN A 374 14.35 -21.80 -15.28
C GLN A 374 13.77 -23.12 -15.79
N LYS A 375 14.46 -23.77 -16.74
CA LYS A 375 14.04 -25.04 -17.37
C LYS A 375 12.61 -24.94 -17.92
N VAL A 376 12.38 -24.00 -18.82
CA VAL A 376 11.08 -23.83 -19.48
C VAL A 376 10.76 -25.07 -20.33
N PRO A 377 9.52 -25.60 -20.28
CA PRO A 377 9.07 -26.63 -21.22
C PRO A 377 9.08 -26.15 -22.67
N ASP A 378 9.09 -27.08 -23.61
CA ASP A 378 8.97 -26.76 -25.03
C ASP A 378 7.57 -26.23 -25.36
N PHE A 379 7.48 -25.38 -26.38
CA PHE A 379 6.22 -24.76 -26.76
C PHE A 379 5.16 -25.81 -27.15
N GLU A 380 5.58 -26.88 -27.81
CA GLU A 380 4.72 -27.98 -28.24
C GLU A 380 4.09 -28.71 -27.03
N GLU A 381 4.85 -28.90 -25.93
CA GLU A 381 4.32 -29.48 -24.69
C GLU A 381 3.29 -28.56 -24.02
N ILE A 382 3.58 -27.25 -24.03
CA ILE A 382 2.67 -26.22 -23.52
C ILE A 382 1.37 -26.22 -24.33
N GLU A 383 1.45 -26.23 -25.65
CA GLU A 383 0.30 -26.25 -26.55
C GLU A 383 -0.59 -27.48 -26.28
N GLN A 384 0.00 -28.68 -26.24
CA GLN A 384 -0.72 -29.92 -25.97
C GLN A 384 -1.42 -29.88 -24.60
N LYS A 385 -0.75 -29.37 -23.57
CA LYS A 385 -1.32 -29.28 -22.23
C LYS A 385 -2.39 -28.19 -22.12
N LEU A 386 -2.22 -27.08 -22.83
CA LEU A 386 -3.20 -25.99 -22.90
C LEU A 386 -4.51 -26.49 -23.53
N VAL A 387 -4.43 -27.22 -24.65
CA VAL A 387 -5.60 -27.81 -25.34
C VAL A 387 -6.47 -28.61 -24.36
N LEU A 388 -5.86 -29.37 -23.45
CA LEU A 388 -6.56 -30.21 -22.49
C LEU A 388 -7.42 -29.41 -21.49
N TYR A 389 -6.95 -28.24 -21.05
CA TYR A 389 -7.57 -27.50 -19.95
C TYR A 389 -8.34 -26.25 -20.35
N ILE A 390 -8.06 -25.67 -21.53
CA ILE A 390 -8.60 -24.36 -21.92
C ILE A 390 -10.14 -24.29 -21.95
N ASN A 391 -10.82 -25.40 -22.30
CA ASN A 391 -12.28 -25.49 -22.31
C ASN A 391 -12.91 -25.33 -20.91
N ASN A 392 -12.16 -25.65 -19.85
CA ASN A 392 -12.63 -25.57 -18.47
C ASN A 392 -12.13 -24.30 -17.78
N THR A 393 -11.83 -23.24 -18.53
CA THR A 393 -11.46 -21.94 -17.95
C THR A 393 -12.66 -21.34 -17.21
N ALA A 394 -12.49 -21.03 -15.93
CA ALA A 394 -13.53 -20.37 -15.13
C ALA A 394 -13.42 -18.86 -15.27
N ILE A 395 -14.35 -18.23 -15.98
CA ILE A 395 -14.43 -16.78 -16.14
C ILE A 395 -15.54 -16.23 -15.22
N GLN A 396 -15.16 -15.49 -14.19
CA GLN A 396 -16.04 -15.09 -13.09
C GLN A 396 -16.08 -13.57 -12.92
N VAL A 397 -17.27 -12.98 -12.86
CA VAL A 397 -17.48 -11.58 -12.48
C VAL A 397 -17.77 -11.51 -10.99
N ILE A 398 -16.96 -10.77 -10.24
CA ILE A 398 -17.08 -10.69 -8.77
C ILE A 398 -17.81 -9.39 -8.37
N ASN A 399 -19.12 -9.51 -8.13
CA ASN A 399 -20.05 -8.40 -7.84
C ASN A 399 -20.59 -8.42 -6.39
N THR A 400 -20.97 -7.24 -5.89
CA THR A 400 -21.37 -6.99 -4.49
C THR A 400 -22.63 -7.73 -4.02
N ASP A 401 -23.52 -8.19 -4.90
CA ASP A 401 -24.93 -8.46 -4.52
C ASP A 401 -25.23 -9.89 -4.04
N GLY A 402 -24.28 -10.83 -4.09
CA GLY A 402 -24.53 -12.24 -3.71
C GLY A 402 -24.00 -12.64 -2.32
N ALA A 403 -24.77 -13.47 -1.60
CA ALA A 403 -24.36 -14.14 -0.35
C ALA A 403 -23.12 -15.05 -0.51
N ASN A 404 -22.84 -15.53 -1.73
CA ASN A 404 -21.68 -16.37 -2.08
C ASN A 404 -20.65 -15.64 -2.99
N GLY A 405 -20.39 -14.35 -2.76
CA GLY A 405 -19.51 -13.51 -3.61
C GLY A 405 -17.99 -13.81 -3.54
N GLN A 406 -17.60 -15.04 -3.18
CA GLN A 406 -16.20 -15.48 -3.11
C GLN A 406 -15.74 -16.03 -4.48
N PRO A 407 -14.51 -15.75 -4.93
CA PRO A 407 -13.96 -16.38 -6.13
C PRO A 407 -13.84 -17.90 -5.95
N ARG A 408 -14.21 -18.67 -6.98
CA ARG A 408 -13.95 -20.12 -7.02
C ARG A 408 -12.63 -20.38 -7.76
N TYR A 409 -11.90 -21.39 -7.30
CA TYR A 409 -10.59 -21.79 -7.85
C TYR A 409 -10.56 -23.27 -8.27
N ASP A 410 -11.73 -23.79 -8.67
CA ASP A 410 -11.95 -25.17 -9.09
C ASP A 410 -11.34 -25.49 -10.47
N ALA A 411 -11.20 -24.48 -11.33
CA ALA A 411 -10.55 -24.63 -12.62
C ALA A 411 -9.02 -24.49 -12.56
N ARG A 412 -8.33 -25.06 -13.55
CA ARG A 412 -6.88 -24.84 -13.74
C ARG A 412 -6.57 -23.37 -14.08
N TYR A 413 -7.45 -22.75 -14.88
CA TYR A 413 -7.36 -21.37 -15.30
C TYR A 413 -8.57 -20.60 -14.78
N ASN A 414 -8.34 -19.59 -13.94
CA ASN A 414 -9.39 -18.78 -13.32
C ASN A 414 -9.20 -17.32 -13.72
N ILE A 415 -10.15 -16.76 -14.47
CA ILE A 415 -10.15 -15.35 -14.88
C ILE A 415 -11.18 -14.63 -14.01
N LEU A 416 -10.69 -13.73 -13.16
CA LEU A 416 -11.51 -12.90 -12.29
C LEU A 416 -11.66 -11.52 -12.91
N ILE A 417 -12.90 -11.08 -13.09
CA ILE A 417 -13.25 -9.75 -13.60
C ILE A 417 -13.83 -8.96 -12.44
N GLY A 418 -13.16 -7.87 -12.09
CA GLY A 418 -13.35 -7.21 -10.81
C GLY A 418 -14.43 -6.14 -10.79
N GLY A 419 -15.34 -6.25 -9.83
CA GLY A 419 -16.17 -5.16 -9.32
C GLY A 419 -15.74 -4.67 -7.93
N THR A 420 -16.62 -3.94 -7.24
CA THR A 420 -16.32 -3.33 -5.91
C THR A 420 -15.98 -4.35 -4.81
N LYS A 421 -16.38 -5.61 -4.95
CA LYS A 421 -16.08 -6.69 -3.97
C LYS A 421 -14.65 -7.22 -4.02
N LEU A 422 -13.91 -7.00 -5.11
CA LEU A 422 -12.45 -7.21 -5.14
C LEU A 422 -11.69 -6.04 -4.49
N GLY A 423 -12.41 -5.18 -3.76
CA GLY A 423 -11.89 -4.11 -2.91
C GLY A 423 -11.03 -4.61 -1.75
N ARG A 424 -10.54 -3.66 -0.94
CA ARG A 424 -9.52 -3.75 0.13
C ARG A 424 -9.49 -5.09 0.89
N GLY A 425 -8.31 -5.55 1.31
CA GLY A 425 -8.15 -6.78 2.11
C GLY A 425 -8.25 -8.14 1.38
N VAL A 426 -8.86 -8.20 0.19
CA VAL A 426 -9.01 -9.47 -0.56
C VAL A 426 -7.67 -9.99 -1.09
N THR A 427 -7.39 -11.28 -0.85
CA THR A 427 -6.24 -11.99 -1.44
C THR A 427 -6.72 -12.92 -2.56
N ILE A 428 -6.08 -12.86 -3.73
CA ILE A 428 -6.38 -13.74 -4.87
C ILE A 428 -5.33 -14.85 -4.89
N GLU A 429 -5.76 -16.10 -4.88
CA GLU A 429 -4.84 -17.23 -4.88
C GLU A 429 -4.14 -17.37 -6.24
N ARG A 430 -2.82 -17.58 -6.23
CA ARG A 430 -2.02 -17.90 -7.42
C ARG A 430 -2.22 -16.91 -8.59
N LEU A 431 -2.35 -15.61 -8.28
CA LEU A 431 -2.49 -14.54 -9.28
C LEU A 431 -1.20 -14.34 -10.07
N LEU A 432 -1.21 -14.73 -11.36
CA LEU A 432 -0.07 -14.59 -12.26
C LEU A 432 -0.13 -13.30 -13.10
N VAL A 433 -1.31 -12.96 -13.61
CA VAL A 433 -1.47 -11.83 -14.52
C VAL A 433 -2.49 -10.85 -14.00
N THR A 434 -2.12 -9.57 -13.97
CA THR A 434 -3.00 -8.46 -13.57
C THR A 434 -3.15 -7.50 -14.73
N TYR A 435 -4.36 -7.35 -15.26
CA TYR A 435 -4.72 -6.34 -16.23
C TYR A 435 -5.51 -5.22 -15.55
N TYR A 436 -4.88 -4.07 -15.33
CA TYR A 436 -5.43 -3.01 -14.50
C TYR A 436 -5.52 -1.69 -15.28
N GLY A 437 -6.74 -1.20 -15.42
CA GLY A 437 -7.04 0.07 -16.10
C GLY A 437 -8.04 0.92 -15.32
N ARG A 438 -8.32 0.56 -14.06
CA ARG A 438 -9.36 1.22 -13.28
C ARG A 438 -8.93 2.64 -12.92
N GLN A 439 -9.64 3.60 -13.51
CA GLN A 439 -9.58 5.00 -13.12
C GLN A 439 -10.80 5.39 -12.30
N ALA A 440 -10.57 6.01 -11.14
CA ALA A 440 -11.62 6.78 -10.48
C ALA A 440 -11.59 8.20 -11.06
N LYS A 441 -12.75 8.88 -11.12
CA LYS A 441 -12.82 10.30 -11.50
C LYS A 441 -11.94 11.21 -10.63
N LYS A 442 -11.66 10.77 -9.40
CA LYS A 442 -10.80 11.41 -8.40
C LYS A 442 -10.04 10.30 -7.67
N PRO A 443 -8.93 9.82 -8.23
CA PRO A 443 -8.23 8.70 -7.64
C PRO A 443 -7.53 9.15 -6.35
N GLN A 444 -7.48 8.26 -5.36
CA GLN A 444 -6.81 8.54 -4.10
C GLN A 444 -5.70 7.51 -3.91
N MET A 445 -4.58 7.92 -3.33
CA MET A 445 -3.40 7.06 -3.16
C MET A 445 -3.75 5.77 -2.41
N ASP A 446 -4.53 5.88 -1.33
CA ASP A 446 -5.04 4.73 -0.57
C ASP A 446 -5.79 3.74 -1.48
N THR A 447 -6.69 4.26 -2.31
CA THR A 447 -7.56 3.50 -3.20
C THR A 447 -6.77 2.79 -4.30
N VAL A 448 -5.77 3.46 -4.87
CA VAL A 448 -4.91 2.87 -5.91
C VAL A 448 -4.06 1.74 -5.30
N LEU A 449 -3.44 2.00 -4.14
CA LEU A 449 -2.64 1.02 -3.42
C LEU A 449 -3.44 -0.21 -3.01
N GLN A 450 -4.66 -0.02 -2.51
CA GLN A 450 -5.47 -1.16 -2.12
C GLN A 450 -5.95 -2.00 -3.29
N HIS A 451 -5.92 -1.47 -4.52
CA HIS A 451 -6.15 -2.26 -5.73
C HIS A 451 -4.88 -2.96 -6.24
N ALA A 452 -3.72 -2.74 -5.62
CA ALA A 452 -2.45 -3.37 -5.97
C ALA A 452 -2.44 -4.87 -5.60
N ARG A 453 -3.32 -5.66 -6.23
CA ARG A 453 -3.46 -7.11 -6.01
C ARG A 453 -2.27 -7.90 -6.52
N MET A 454 -1.37 -7.27 -7.28
CA MET A 454 -0.10 -7.85 -7.70
C MET A 454 0.93 -7.95 -6.56
N TYR A 455 0.74 -7.25 -5.43
CA TYR A 455 1.66 -7.34 -4.28
C TYR A 455 1.38 -8.59 -3.43
N GLY A 456 2.25 -8.93 -2.49
CA GLY A 456 2.09 -10.06 -1.56
C GLY A 456 3.08 -11.19 -1.75
N TYR A 457 2.91 -12.28 -1.01
CA TYR A 457 3.82 -13.44 -1.00
C TYR A 457 3.68 -14.30 -2.26
N ARG A 458 4.47 -13.96 -3.29
CA ARG A 458 4.39 -14.61 -4.62
C ARG A 458 5.72 -14.74 -5.36
N SER A 459 6.87 -14.59 -4.69
CA SER A 459 8.20 -14.72 -5.32
C SER A 459 8.36 -15.99 -6.17
N ARG A 460 7.76 -17.11 -5.73
CA ARG A 460 7.73 -18.40 -6.44
C ARG A 460 7.06 -18.37 -7.82
N ASP A 461 6.21 -17.39 -8.09
CA ASP A 461 5.46 -17.25 -9.34
C ASP A 461 5.93 -16.04 -10.16
N LEU A 462 6.97 -15.35 -9.69
CA LEU A 462 7.42 -14.07 -10.25
C LEU A 462 7.97 -14.22 -11.67
N ASP A 463 8.60 -15.35 -11.99
CA ASP A 463 9.11 -15.72 -13.31
C ASP A 463 8.05 -15.62 -14.43
N VAL A 464 6.79 -15.97 -14.13
CA VAL A 464 5.67 -15.90 -15.06
C VAL A 464 4.68 -14.76 -14.77
N THR A 465 4.97 -13.93 -13.77
CA THR A 465 4.07 -12.84 -13.36
C THR A 465 4.15 -11.67 -14.34
N ARG A 466 2.99 -11.13 -14.76
CA ARG A 466 2.91 -9.98 -15.67
C ARG A 466 1.81 -9.01 -15.26
N ILE A 467 2.11 -7.72 -15.30
CA ILE A 467 1.20 -6.63 -14.94
C ILE A 467 1.03 -5.72 -16.16
N PHE A 468 -0.22 -5.55 -16.58
CA PHE A 468 -0.60 -4.71 -17.70
C PHE A 468 -1.21 -3.41 -17.17
N LEU A 469 -0.54 -2.29 -17.45
CA LEU A 469 -0.88 -0.95 -16.97
C LEU A 469 -0.71 0.10 -18.08
N PRO A 470 -1.60 1.10 -18.19
CA PRO A 470 -1.34 2.28 -19.01
C PRO A 470 -0.27 3.17 -18.38
N ASP A 471 0.43 3.97 -19.19
CA ASP A 471 1.61 4.73 -18.77
C ASP A 471 1.37 5.62 -17.54
N HIS A 472 0.26 6.36 -17.50
CA HIS A 472 -0.07 7.21 -16.35
C HIS A 472 -0.30 6.41 -15.04
N LEU A 473 -0.75 5.14 -15.10
CA LEU A 473 -0.87 4.30 -13.89
C LEU A 473 0.49 3.77 -13.45
N VAL A 474 1.41 3.51 -14.38
CA VAL A 474 2.80 3.15 -14.05
C VAL A 474 3.43 4.26 -13.23
N GLU A 475 3.39 5.49 -13.77
CA GLU A 475 3.94 6.69 -13.13
C GLU A 475 3.30 6.91 -11.75
N ARG A 476 1.99 6.73 -11.68
CA ARG A 476 1.26 6.82 -10.41
C ARG A 476 1.72 5.79 -9.39
N PHE A 477 1.90 4.53 -9.77
CA PHE A 477 2.40 3.51 -8.83
C PHE A 477 3.86 3.78 -8.39
N GLN A 478 4.69 4.33 -9.26
CA GLN A 478 6.05 4.76 -8.93
C GLN A 478 6.07 5.88 -7.89
N LEU A 479 5.31 6.95 -8.13
CA LEU A 479 5.17 8.06 -7.19
C LEU A 479 4.67 7.59 -5.83
N ILE A 480 3.67 6.71 -5.81
CA ILE A 480 3.14 6.18 -4.57
C ILE A 480 4.18 5.33 -3.83
N TYR A 481 4.93 4.49 -4.54
CA TYR A 481 5.99 3.67 -3.96
C TYR A 481 7.11 4.53 -3.33
N GLU A 482 7.56 5.58 -4.02
CA GLU A 482 8.56 6.53 -3.52
C GLU A 482 8.06 7.22 -2.24
N SER A 483 6.83 7.71 -2.28
CA SER A 483 6.14 8.40 -1.19
C SER A 483 5.95 7.51 0.04
N GLU A 484 5.54 6.24 -0.15
CA GLU A 484 5.41 5.24 0.92
C GLU A 484 6.79 4.91 1.54
N THR A 485 7.80 4.69 0.70
CA THR A 485 9.16 4.35 1.16
C THR A 485 9.74 5.45 2.03
N GLN A 486 9.60 6.71 1.60
CA GLN A 486 10.07 7.87 2.35
C GLN A 486 9.33 8.05 3.68
N LEU A 487 8.03 7.83 3.72
CA LEU A 487 7.25 7.88 4.96
C LEU A 487 7.74 6.81 5.96
N ARG A 488 8.00 5.60 5.48
CA ARG A 488 8.52 4.50 6.32
C ARG A 488 9.92 4.81 6.84
N ASP A 489 10.81 5.36 6.02
CA ASP A 489 12.16 5.77 6.42
C ASP A 489 12.13 6.76 7.61
N ILE A 490 11.26 7.79 7.55
CA ILE A 490 11.17 8.79 8.63
C ILE A 490 10.65 8.15 9.92
N ILE A 491 9.58 7.36 9.84
CA ILE A 491 9.01 6.68 11.00
C ILE A 491 10.06 5.76 11.65
N GLN A 492 10.85 5.06 10.84
CA GLN A 492 11.93 4.21 11.34
C GLN A 492 13.05 5.02 12.00
N LYS A 493 13.45 6.16 11.41
CA LYS A 493 14.49 7.05 11.95
C LYS A 493 14.07 7.71 13.27
N HIS A 494 12.79 8.02 13.42
CA HIS A 494 12.23 8.76 14.56
C HIS A 494 11.30 7.90 15.43
N LYS A 495 11.57 6.60 15.50
CA LYS A 495 10.75 5.62 16.22
C LYS A 495 10.59 5.91 17.72
N ASP A 496 11.61 6.52 18.33
CA ASP A 496 11.63 6.85 19.77
C ASP A 496 11.15 8.27 20.09
N ASP A 497 10.91 9.10 19.07
CA ASP A 497 10.44 10.47 19.24
C ASP A 497 8.93 10.50 19.53
N LYS A 498 8.47 11.54 20.24
CA LYS A 498 7.05 11.74 20.55
C LYS A 498 6.25 12.09 19.29
N GLY A 499 5.86 11.06 18.54
CA GLY A 499 4.91 11.11 17.45
C GLY A 499 5.45 11.76 16.17
N PHE A 500 5.27 11.05 15.05
CA PHE A 500 5.46 11.61 13.72
C PHE A 500 4.61 12.88 13.50
N ARG A 501 5.07 13.89 12.75
CA ARG A 501 4.27 15.06 12.37
C ARG A 501 3.93 15.01 10.88
N GLY A 502 2.71 14.62 10.53
CA GLY A 502 2.19 14.84 9.19
C GLY A 502 1.73 16.28 9.06
N ILE A 503 2.35 17.06 8.16
CA ILE A 503 2.03 18.47 7.94
C ILE A 503 1.37 18.58 6.58
N TRP A 504 0.13 19.06 6.54
CA TRP A 504 -0.58 19.30 5.29
C TRP A 504 -0.23 20.70 4.76
N LEU A 505 0.25 20.77 3.53
CA LEU A 505 0.55 22.00 2.80
C LEU A 505 -0.67 22.34 1.94
N ASP A 506 -1.49 23.27 2.41
CA ASP A 506 -2.69 23.76 1.71
C ASP A 506 -2.84 25.26 1.94
N THR A 507 -3.14 26.00 0.88
CA THR A 507 -3.49 27.43 0.92
C THR A 507 -4.97 27.66 1.26
N SER A 508 -5.80 26.61 1.30
CA SER A 508 -7.25 26.66 1.54
C SER A 508 -7.78 25.37 2.20
N ILE A 509 -7.54 25.25 3.50
CA ILE A 509 -8.06 24.26 4.45
C ILE A 509 -9.29 23.47 3.93
N LYS A 510 -9.12 22.20 3.55
CA LYS A 510 -10.10 21.12 3.84
C LYS A 510 -9.44 19.77 4.13
N PRO A 511 -9.33 19.38 5.42
CA PRO A 511 -8.86 18.06 5.80
C PRO A 511 -10.00 17.04 5.59
N THR A 512 -9.84 16.20 4.58
CA THR A 512 -10.66 15.01 4.27
C THR A 512 -12.04 15.25 3.61
N ARG A 513 -12.60 14.16 3.09
CA ARG A 513 -13.23 14.04 1.76
C ARG A 513 -14.53 14.84 1.57
N SER A 514 -14.53 15.70 0.54
CA SER A 514 -15.44 15.59 -0.61
C SER A 514 -15.20 16.70 -1.64
N ASN A 515 -14.05 16.69 -2.32
CA ASN A 515 -13.91 16.95 -3.76
C ASN A 515 -12.46 17.32 -4.12
N VAL A 516 -11.90 16.55 -5.05
CA VAL A 516 -10.65 16.74 -5.80
C VAL A 516 -9.42 16.26 -5.03
N LEU A 517 -8.88 15.13 -5.47
CA LEU A 517 -7.48 14.74 -5.27
C LEU A 517 -7.13 14.06 -6.60
N ASP A 518 -6.29 14.69 -7.43
CA ASP A 518 -5.57 13.97 -8.46
C ASP A 518 -4.34 13.35 -7.80
N PRO A 519 -4.09 12.03 -7.87
CA PRO A 519 -2.91 11.41 -7.32
C PRO A 519 -1.60 11.90 -7.91
N ASN A 520 -1.63 12.63 -9.03
CA ASN A 520 -0.44 13.31 -9.54
C ASN A 520 0.06 14.42 -8.58
N GLU A 521 -0.73 14.77 -7.56
CA GLU A 521 -0.48 15.90 -6.66
C GLU A 521 -0.16 15.48 -5.21
N LEU A 522 -0.35 14.20 -4.85
CA LEU A 522 -0.16 13.68 -3.50
C LEU A 522 1.24 13.06 -3.36
N GLY A 523 2.18 13.88 -2.89
CA GLY A 523 3.54 13.48 -2.53
C GLY A 523 3.85 13.76 -1.06
N PHE A 524 4.58 12.85 -0.42
CA PHE A 524 5.24 13.13 0.85
C PHE A 524 6.62 13.73 0.59
N PHE A 525 6.87 14.95 1.07
CA PHE A 525 8.23 15.42 1.27
C PHE A 525 8.70 15.04 2.66
N ALA A 526 9.69 14.18 2.71
CA ALA A 526 10.32 13.71 3.91
C ALA A 526 11.36 14.71 4.41
N ALA A 527 11.34 14.97 5.72
CA ALA A 527 12.42 15.67 6.41
C ALA A 527 13.79 15.02 6.12
N GLY A 528 14.82 15.84 5.99
CA GLY A 528 16.20 15.43 5.72
C GLY A 528 16.49 14.91 4.30
N LYS A 529 15.47 14.69 3.46
CA LYS A 529 15.63 14.22 2.07
C LYS A 529 15.74 15.40 1.09
N ALA A 530 16.44 15.16 -0.01
CA ALA A 530 16.63 16.12 -1.09
C ALA A 530 15.85 15.71 -2.35
N TYR A 531 15.18 16.70 -2.95
CA TYR A 531 14.33 16.56 -4.13
C TYR A 531 14.87 17.43 -5.24
N PHE A 532 14.64 17.04 -6.49
CA PHE A 532 15.07 17.79 -7.68
C PHE A 532 14.14 17.49 -8.87
N PRO A 533 14.08 18.37 -9.89
CA PRO A 533 13.31 18.10 -11.09
C PRO A 533 14.01 17.05 -11.95
N HIS A 534 13.31 15.96 -12.27
CA HIS A 534 13.81 14.93 -13.18
C HIS A 534 13.88 15.44 -14.63
N SER A 535 12.98 16.34 -15.03
CA SER A 535 13.01 16.98 -16.35
C SER A 535 12.99 18.50 -16.19
N PRO A 536 14.12 19.15 -15.91
CA PRO A 536 14.21 20.60 -15.83
C PRO A 536 13.89 21.22 -17.19
N GLU A 537 13.21 22.37 -17.20
CA GLU A 537 12.96 23.10 -18.45
C GLU A 537 14.24 23.82 -18.88
N TYR A 538 14.66 23.59 -20.11
CA TYR A 538 15.92 24.10 -20.66
C TYR A 538 15.73 24.82 -22.01
N GLN A 539 14.50 24.83 -22.54
CA GLN A 539 14.18 25.45 -23.81
C GLN A 539 13.26 26.67 -23.62
N GLY A 540 13.38 27.63 -24.54
CA GLY A 540 12.56 28.84 -24.56
C GLY A 540 13.28 30.11 -24.08
N THR A 541 12.83 31.26 -24.57
CA THR A 541 13.39 32.58 -24.25
C THR A 541 13.22 32.96 -22.78
N GLU A 542 12.19 32.41 -22.13
CA GLU A 542 11.96 32.57 -20.69
C GLU A 542 13.12 31.97 -19.87
N ILE A 543 13.62 30.79 -20.24
CA ILE A 543 14.70 30.10 -19.49
C ILE A 543 16.01 30.88 -19.54
N VAL A 544 16.31 31.52 -20.67
CA VAL A 544 17.49 32.40 -20.79
C VAL A 544 17.36 33.57 -19.81
N THR A 545 16.21 34.25 -19.80
CA THR A 545 15.93 35.39 -18.90
C THR A 545 15.96 34.98 -17.42
N ASN A 546 15.40 33.81 -17.10
CA ASN A 546 15.42 33.25 -15.76
C ASN A 546 16.85 32.91 -15.32
N THR A 547 17.64 32.31 -16.20
CA THR A 547 19.04 31.95 -15.93
C THR A 547 19.89 33.18 -15.65
N GLU A 548 19.71 34.26 -16.42
CA GLU A 548 20.39 35.54 -16.14
C GLU A 548 19.99 36.14 -14.79
N SER A 549 18.71 36.03 -14.42
CA SER A 549 18.21 36.49 -13.12
C SER A 549 18.82 35.68 -11.96
N ILE A 550 18.90 34.36 -12.11
CA ILE A 550 19.57 33.48 -11.13
C ILE A 550 21.07 33.75 -11.09
N ASP A 551 21.76 33.94 -12.22
CA ASP A 551 23.19 34.25 -12.28
C ASP A 551 23.51 35.56 -11.52
N LYS A 552 22.66 36.60 -11.63
CA LYS A 552 22.78 37.84 -10.85
C LYS A 552 22.59 37.60 -9.34
N LEU A 553 21.55 36.86 -8.95
CA LEU A 553 21.30 36.53 -7.53
C LEU A 553 22.42 35.69 -6.92
N LEU A 554 23.06 34.83 -7.70
CA LEU A 554 24.11 33.92 -7.25
C LEU A 554 25.53 34.46 -7.42
N GLN A 555 25.72 35.69 -7.92
CA GLN A 555 27.03 36.24 -8.28
C GLN A 555 28.03 36.29 -7.10
N SER A 556 27.55 36.57 -5.89
CA SER A 556 28.39 36.66 -4.68
C SER A 556 28.69 35.30 -4.03
N TYR A 557 28.12 34.20 -4.52
CA TYR A 557 28.22 32.87 -3.91
C TYR A 557 29.20 31.96 -4.67
N THR A 558 30.28 31.58 -3.98
CA THR A 558 31.33 30.69 -4.53
C THR A 558 30.95 29.20 -4.44
N GLU A 559 31.68 28.36 -5.18
CA GLU A 559 31.38 26.92 -5.28
C GLU A 559 31.97 26.06 -4.16
N THR A 560 32.88 26.61 -3.36
CA THR A 560 33.72 25.85 -2.43
C THR A 560 33.15 25.71 -1.02
N LYS A 561 32.14 26.52 -0.67
CA LYS A 561 31.50 26.50 0.66
C LYS A 561 30.01 26.78 0.55
N GLY A 562 29.26 26.43 1.60
CA GLY A 562 27.85 26.82 1.72
C GLY A 562 27.67 28.10 2.52
N TYR A 563 26.49 28.69 2.39
CA TYR A 563 26.15 30.01 2.94
C TYR A 563 24.85 29.94 3.72
N LYS A 564 24.84 30.48 4.95
CA LYS A 564 23.59 30.74 5.67
C LYS A 564 22.96 32.02 5.09
N VAL A 565 21.73 31.90 4.62
CA VAL A 565 20.97 32.96 3.94
C VAL A 565 19.57 33.08 4.54
N SER A 566 18.84 34.18 4.27
CA SER A 566 17.40 34.21 4.57
C SER A 566 16.67 33.16 3.72
N ILE A 567 15.66 32.51 4.30
CA ILE A 567 14.78 31.60 3.55
C ILE A 567 14.06 32.30 2.38
N ASP A 568 13.86 33.63 2.45
CA ASP A 568 13.30 34.41 1.34
C ASP A 568 14.17 34.36 0.08
N ILE A 569 15.49 34.22 0.22
CA ILE A 569 16.41 34.09 -0.92
C ILE A 569 16.16 32.76 -1.64
N ILE A 570 15.86 31.70 -0.89
CA ILE A 570 15.53 30.38 -1.44
C ILE A 570 14.23 30.44 -2.25
N GLU A 571 13.19 31.06 -1.68
CA GLU A 571 11.91 31.29 -2.36
C GLU A 571 12.10 32.09 -3.65
N GLN A 572 12.91 33.16 -3.62
CA GLN A 572 13.22 33.97 -4.79
C GLN A 572 13.94 33.17 -5.87
N LEU A 573 14.92 32.33 -5.52
CA LEU A 573 15.64 31.49 -6.49
C LEU A 573 14.71 30.46 -7.14
N LEU A 574 13.88 29.80 -6.34
CA LEU A 574 12.92 28.80 -6.83
C LEU A 574 11.84 29.39 -7.74
N LYS A 575 11.48 30.67 -7.57
CA LYS A 575 10.55 31.38 -8.45
C LYS A 575 11.03 31.43 -9.91
N TRP A 576 12.35 31.48 -10.11
CA TRP A 576 12.96 31.55 -11.45
C TRP A 576 13.27 30.19 -12.06
N THR A 577 13.26 29.12 -11.26
CA THR A 577 13.44 27.76 -11.78
C THR A 577 12.17 27.27 -12.46
N LYS A 578 12.34 26.44 -13.50
CA LYS A 578 11.23 25.88 -14.27
C LYS A 578 11.47 24.41 -14.52
N THR A 579 10.41 23.65 -14.34
CA THR A 579 10.36 22.20 -14.58
C THR A 579 9.40 21.93 -15.73
N HIS A 580 9.77 21.00 -16.62
CA HIS A 580 8.91 20.58 -17.72
C HIS A 580 7.60 19.98 -17.17
N LYS A 581 6.47 20.22 -17.84
CA LYS A 581 5.14 19.79 -17.36
C LYS A 581 5.01 18.26 -17.22
N GLU A 582 5.77 17.52 -18.01
CA GLU A 582 5.81 16.05 -17.99
C GLU A 582 6.95 15.51 -17.11
N SER A 583 7.61 16.36 -16.30
CA SER A 583 8.63 15.91 -15.36
C SER A 583 8.03 14.92 -14.36
N LYS A 584 8.68 13.77 -14.23
CA LYS A 584 8.31 12.72 -13.29
C LYS A 584 8.89 12.99 -11.90
N GLY A 585 8.46 12.20 -10.92
CA GLY A 585 8.91 12.26 -9.53
C GLY A 585 8.14 13.27 -8.65
N LEU A 586 8.56 13.36 -7.39
CA LEU A 586 7.88 14.17 -6.36
C LEU A 586 8.10 15.70 -6.52
N TRP A 587 9.06 16.13 -7.34
CA TRP A 587 9.33 17.56 -7.54
C TRP A 587 8.25 18.22 -8.42
N SER A 588 7.73 19.34 -7.93
CA SER A 588 7.01 20.34 -8.73
C SER A 588 7.39 21.72 -8.19
N ASP A 589 7.58 22.68 -9.10
CA ASP A 589 7.97 24.04 -8.75
C ASP A 589 6.95 24.70 -7.80
N GLU A 590 5.67 24.35 -7.92
CA GLU A 590 4.63 24.87 -7.04
C GLU A 590 4.63 24.19 -5.67
N ARG A 591 4.74 22.85 -5.65
CA ARG A 591 4.79 22.05 -4.41
C ARG A 591 5.97 22.43 -3.52
N ILE A 592 7.15 22.58 -4.11
CA ILE A 592 8.35 22.98 -3.36
C ILE A 592 8.23 24.42 -2.85
N ARG A 593 7.65 25.34 -3.63
CA ARG A 593 7.43 26.72 -3.17
C ARG A 593 6.45 26.79 -1.99
N LEU A 594 5.32 26.06 -2.04
CA LEU A 594 4.42 25.96 -0.88
C LEU A 594 5.10 25.35 0.34
N ALA A 595 5.91 24.32 0.13
CA ALA A 595 6.67 23.70 1.20
C ALA A 595 7.65 24.68 1.84
N VAL A 596 8.36 25.48 1.04
CA VAL A 596 9.24 26.55 1.52
C VAL A 596 8.44 27.62 2.25
N GLU A 597 7.30 28.07 1.72
CA GLU A 597 6.43 29.05 2.36
C GLU A 597 5.98 28.59 3.75
N HIS A 598 5.57 27.33 3.89
CA HIS A 598 5.23 26.76 5.19
C HIS A 598 6.43 26.72 6.15
N LEU A 599 7.61 26.36 5.65
CA LEU A 599 8.84 26.35 6.45
C LEU A 599 9.20 27.75 6.98
N LYS A 600 8.76 28.84 6.35
CA LYS A 600 8.99 30.21 6.86
C LYS A 600 8.36 30.46 8.23
N ASN A 601 7.35 29.69 8.61
CA ASN A 601 6.73 29.78 9.93
C ASN A 601 7.65 29.27 11.05
N GLU A 602 8.56 28.34 10.74
CA GLU A 602 9.47 27.73 11.70
C GLU A 602 10.94 28.16 11.48
N TYR A 603 11.31 28.58 10.28
CA TYR A 603 12.69 28.88 9.87
C TYR A 603 12.79 30.27 9.22
N THR A 604 13.66 31.12 9.78
CA THR A 604 14.03 32.42 9.17
C THR A 604 15.30 32.33 8.31
N GLN A 605 16.11 31.29 8.52
CA GLN A 605 17.35 31.04 7.82
C GLN A 605 17.31 29.72 7.05
N ALA A 606 18.10 29.66 5.99
CA ALA A 606 18.30 28.51 5.13
C ALA A 606 19.78 28.40 4.73
N TYR A 607 20.14 27.28 4.13
CA TYR A 607 21.48 27.03 3.62
C TYR A 607 21.47 27.03 2.08
N LEU A 608 22.42 27.75 1.47
CA LEU A 608 22.56 27.84 0.02
C LEU A 608 23.91 27.26 -0.42
N LEU A 609 23.86 26.33 -1.34
CA LEU A 609 25.01 25.71 -1.99
C LEU A 609 24.95 25.99 -3.49
N VAL A 610 26.09 26.31 -4.10
CA VAL A 610 26.18 26.60 -5.53
C VAL A 610 27.27 25.73 -6.15
N ARG A 611 26.98 25.10 -7.30
CA ARG A 611 27.97 24.37 -8.10
C ARG A 611 27.78 24.76 -9.56
N ARG A 612 28.86 25.11 -10.25
CA ARG A 612 28.81 25.45 -11.68
C ARG A 612 29.61 24.44 -12.49
N GLY A 613 29.55 24.54 -13.82
CA GLY A 613 30.32 23.65 -14.68
C GLY A 613 29.76 22.23 -14.83
N ARG A 614 28.47 21.97 -14.51
CA ARG A 614 27.88 20.64 -14.71
C ARG A 614 27.75 20.33 -16.20
N LYS A 615 28.03 19.08 -16.56
CA LYS A 615 27.96 18.54 -17.93
C LYS A 615 27.15 17.24 -17.92
N LEU A 616 25.89 17.33 -17.51
CA LEU A 616 24.96 16.20 -17.53
C LEU A 616 24.70 15.78 -18.98
N SER A 617 24.63 14.47 -19.19
CA SER A 617 24.67 13.86 -20.52
C SER A 617 23.30 13.53 -21.12
N ARG A 618 22.18 13.69 -20.39
CA ARG A 618 20.88 13.13 -20.80
C ARG A 618 19.68 14.05 -20.50
N PRO A 619 18.88 14.46 -21.50
CA PRO A 619 17.76 15.40 -21.32
C PRO A 619 16.40 14.78 -20.98
N ASP A 620 16.17 13.50 -21.28
CA ASP A 620 14.80 12.98 -21.28
C ASP A 620 14.27 12.68 -19.87
N GLU A 621 15.13 12.26 -18.93
CA GLU A 621 14.78 12.04 -17.52
C GLU A 621 16.06 11.87 -16.66
N LEU A 622 16.39 12.88 -15.85
CA LEU A 622 17.51 12.86 -14.93
C LEU A 622 17.18 11.97 -13.72
N ARG A 623 17.96 10.92 -13.47
CA ARG A 623 17.81 10.06 -12.27
C ARG A 623 18.71 10.48 -11.10
N ALA A 624 19.78 11.21 -11.39
CA ALA A 624 20.66 11.76 -10.38
C ALA A 624 21.29 13.05 -10.92
N VAL A 625 21.20 14.12 -10.15
CA VAL A 625 21.79 15.43 -10.48
C VAL A 625 22.85 15.88 -9.49
N TYR A 626 22.88 15.29 -8.30
CA TYR A 626 23.80 15.62 -7.22
C TYR A 626 24.42 14.35 -6.63
N THR A 627 25.50 14.51 -5.88
CA THR A 627 26.18 13.45 -5.11
C THR A 627 26.11 13.75 -3.62
N SER A 628 26.37 12.76 -2.77
CA SER A 628 26.43 12.97 -1.31
C SER A 628 27.45 14.05 -0.91
N ALA A 629 28.56 14.16 -1.66
CA ALA A 629 29.57 15.20 -1.46
C ALA A 629 29.04 16.63 -1.73
N ASP A 630 28.05 16.77 -2.62
CA ASP A 630 27.46 18.08 -2.93
C ASP A 630 26.66 18.65 -1.76
N LEU A 631 26.07 17.79 -0.93
CA LEU A 631 25.27 18.17 0.24
C LEU A 631 26.02 18.02 1.57
N GLN A 632 27.24 17.46 1.58
CA GLN A 632 28.00 17.20 2.81
C GLN A 632 28.27 18.47 3.64
N ALA A 633 28.41 19.62 2.98
CA ALA A 633 28.63 20.90 3.64
C ALA A 633 27.34 21.54 4.19
N ALA A 634 26.17 20.96 3.95
CA ALA A 634 24.89 21.50 4.38
C ALA A 634 24.71 21.36 5.91
N ASP A 635 24.14 22.41 6.51
CA ASP A 635 23.61 22.33 7.87
C ASP A 635 22.32 21.51 7.83
N THR A 636 22.32 20.31 8.45
CA THR A 636 21.22 19.35 8.32
C THR A 636 19.92 19.85 8.93
N ASP A 637 20.01 20.79 9.88
CA ASP A 637 18.88 21.32 10.63
C ASP A 637 18.22 22.52 9.92
N LEU A 638 18.79 22.98 8.81
CA LEU A 638 18.25 24.09 8.03
C LEU A 638 17.73 23.63 6.65
N PRO A 639 16.64 24.24 6.15
CA PRO A 639 16.23 24.09 4.76
C PRO A 639 17.41 24.43 3.84
N THR A 640 17.73 23.55 2.90
CA THR A 640 18.92 23.71 2.06
C THR A 640 18.56 23.70 0.57
N LEU A 641 18.99 24.72 -0.17
CA LEU A 641 18.92 24.74 -1.63
C LEU A 641 20.33 24.59 -2.22
N LEU A 642 20.51 23.56 -3.03
CA LEU A 642 21.68 23.37 -3.88
C LEU A 642 21.30 23.77 -5.30
N MET A 643 21.99 24.77 -5.84
CA MET A 643 21.82 25.25 -7.21
C MET A 643 22.94 24.70 -8.09
N LEU A 644 22.58 23.96 -9.13
CA LEU A 644 23.51 23.34 -10.07
C LEU A 644 23.42 24.01 -11.45
N ARG A 645 24.50 24.62 -11.92
CA ARG A 645 24.54 25.24 -13.26
C ARG A 645 24.95 24.22 -14.32
N GLN A 646 24.03 23.89 -15.22
CA GLN A 646 24.30 23.07 -16.40
C GLN A 646 24.89 23.96 -17.51
N GLU A 647 26.08 23.60 -18.00
CA GLU A 647 26.76 24.33 -19.06
C GLU A 647 26.22 23.97 -20.46
N LYS A 648 26.55 24.81 -21.43
CA LYS A 648 26.19 24.62 -22.84
C LYS A 648 26.73 23.28 -23.35
N THR A 649 25.84 22.36 -23.67
CA THR A 649 26.18 21.14 -24.43
C THR A 649 25.18 20.96 -25.56
N ALA A 650 25.60 20.23 -26.60
CA ALA A 650 24.73 19.89 -27.72
C ALA A 650 23.49 19.08 -27.27
N ALA A 651 23.61 18.31 -26.19
CA ALA A 651 22.50 17.52 -25.63
C ALA A 651 21.38 18.38 -25.01
N TRP A 652 21.67 19.63 -24.61
CA TRP A 652 20.71 20.55 -23.98
C TRP A 652 20.37 21.76 -24.87
N ALA A 653 20.35 21.55 -26.19
CA ALA A 653 20.07 22.59 -27.19
C ALA A 653 20.96 23.86 -27.09
N GLY A 654 22.14 23.76 -26.45
CA GLY A 654 23.12 24.85 -26.37
C GLY A 654 22.82 25.97 -25.36
N ASN A 655 21.79 25.84 -24.52
CA ASN A 655 21.45 26.84 -23.49
C ASN A 655 21.98 26.41 -22.11
N PRO A 656 22.65 27.30 -21.35
CA PRO A 656 22.92 27.04 -19.94
C PRO A 656 21.65 27.28 -19.13
N PHE A 657 21.48 26.50 -18.06
CA PHE A 657 20.33 26.65 -17.16
C PHE A 657 20.69 26.16 -15.75
N TRP A 658 19.81 26.44 -14.79
CA TRP A 658 19.99 26.04 -13.40
C TRP A 658 19.03 24.92 -13.00
N ILE A 659 19.56 23.91 -12.29
CA ILE A 659 18.80 22.81 -11.72
C ILE A 659 18.79 23.01 -10.19
N PRO A 660 17.60 23.24 -9.59
CA PRO A 660 17.47 23.30 -8.14
C PRO A 660 17.44 21.90 -7.52
N VAL A 661 18.08 21.76 -6.37
CA VAL A 661 17.96 20.60 -5.49
C VAL A 661 17.60 21.12 -4.11
N PHE A 662 16.39 20.85 -3.65
CA PHE A 662 15.91 21.32 -2.34
C PHE A 662 15.89 20.17 -1.34
N ARG A 663 16.61 20.36 -0.23
CA ARG A 663 16.68 19.42 0.90
C ARG A 663 15.94 20.00 2.09
N PHE A 664 14.98 19.24 2.60
CA PHE A 664 14.27 19.58 3.83
C PHE A 664 15.17 19.45 5.05
N PRO A 665 14.97 20.27 6.09
CA PRO A 665 15.71 20.11 7.35
C PRO A 665 15.40 18.74 7.98
N ASP A 666 16.31 18.24 8.80
CA ASP A 666 16.11 17.03 9.60
C ASP A 666 14.98 17.24 10.62
N GLY A 667 14.22 16.19 10.88
CA GLY A 667 13.13 16.24 11.84
C GLY A 667 12.15 15.09 11.69
N ASN A 668 11.25 14.97 12.66
CA ASN A 668 10.21 13.93 12.67
C ASN A 668 8.93 14.41 11.97
N PHE A 669 9.04 14.91 10.75
CA PHE A 669 7.88 15.37 9.97
C PHE A 669 7.93 14.93 8.51
N ALA A 670 6.76 14.86 7.89
CA ALA A 670 6.64 14.87 6.44
C ALA A 670 5.61 15.91 6.03
N LEU A 671 5.91 16.65 4.97
CA LEU A 671 4.97 17.56 4.35
C LEU A 671 4.17 16.81 3.29
N ILE A 672 2.86 17.00 3.28
CA ILE A 672 1.96 16.41 2.30
C ILE A 672 1.36 17.54 1.47
N THR A 673 1.53 17.49 0.17
CA THR A 673 0.95 18.48 -0.74
C THR A 673 -0.34 18.00 -1.37
N ASN A 674 -1.22 18.94 -1.68
CA ASN A 674 -2.29 18.80 -2.65
C ASN A 674 -2.39 20.14 -3.40
N LEU A 675 -2.16 20.14 -4.70
CA LEU A 675 -2.27 21.35 -5.51
C LEU A 675 -3.01 20.97 -6.78
N SER A 676 -4.30 21.30 -6.76
CA SER A 676 -5.31 21.10 -7.80
C SER A 676 -4.95 21.61 -9.19
#